data_AF-A0A2G2W9P4-F1
#
_entry.id   AF-A0A2G2W9P4-F1
#
_cell.length_a   1.000
_cell.length_b   1.000
_cell.length_c   1.000
_cell.angle_alpha   90.00
_cell.angle_beta   90.00
_cell.angle_gamma   90.00
#
_symmetry.space_group_name_H-M   'P 1'
#
loop_
_entity.id
_entity.type
_entity.pdbx_description
1 polymer ?
#
loop_
_entity_poly.entity_id
_entity_poly.type
_entity_poly.pdbx_seq_one_letter_code
_entity_poly.pdbx_strand_id
1 'polypeptide(L)'
;MFRRKYLAISSNLALYVRSLSNMRSATLSPLSLRRFSTFTLSKSTSPTIPITPEVLLQSIASSQWQFIKHLTGQLNPTLISATLPNLRSSPLQVLTFIGNLSPSCLDISCYCLAISILSRLPSPKQATNLIKKVVNSRVASHNEIFHGLVSAREKLEIKSSIVLDLLVRAYCELKKGEEALKSFYLMKQKGIVPKVETCNDLLSLFLKLNRTHLAWIVYVEMFRMKINSTVCTFNIMINVLCREGKLKKAKEFIEHMQCLGVKPNLISYNTVIHGYCLRGDMEGANKIFEDMATKGIEPDSYTFNSLIRGMVKVGRENEVSSLLEKMKAFGLIPTAVTYNTLIDSCCNRGDLEKAFFYRDEMVKIGIVPSVATYNLLIHALFLDGRMAETDDLLNDMSEKRVLPDGITYNILINGYCRAGNAKKAFTFYDEMLCRGLQPTIITYTSLIKVLGKRNRMKEADDLVVEILRKGIFPDLIMFNALIDGHCANDNVERAFDILSEMNKMNVQPDEVTYNTLMQGYCKKGKVEEACMLLEEMNGRGIKPDHISYNTLISGYSRRGDMDEAFRVRDDMLSAGFNPTLLTYNALIQGLCKKQEGLLAEELLKEMVSNGITPDDSTYLALIEAIGNVDSFLERKDTSSGILS
;
A
#
# COMPACT_ATOMS: atom_id res chain seq x y z
N MET A 1 -25.37 -28.76 -11.99
CA MET A 1 -25.85 -27.81 -10.94
C MET A 1 -25.21 -26.41 -10.99
N PHE A 2 -23.94 -26.26 -11.40
CA PHE A 2 -23.23 -24.97 -11.52
C PHE A 2 -23.85 -23.94 -12.50
N ARG A 3 -24.51 -24.40 -13.56
CA ARG A 3 -25.11 -23.54 -14.61
C ARG A 3 -26.33 -22.73 -14.13
N ARG A 4 -27.06 -23.21 -13.12
CA ARG A 4 -28.35 -22.62 -12.69
C ARG A 4 -28.21 -21.51 -11.63
N LYS A 5 -27.18 -21.53 -10.78
CA LYS A 5 -26.95 -20.47 -9.77
C LYS A 5 -26.25 -19.21 -10.32
N TYR A 6 -25.55 -19.29 -11.45
CA TYR A 6 -24.88 -18.12 -12.08
C TYR A 6 -25.79 -17.29 -13.00
N LEU A 7 -26.87 -17.88 -13.53
CA LEU A 7 -27.86 -17.17 -14.35
C LEU A 7 -28.58 -16.05 -13.55
N ALA A 8 -28.81 -16.27 -12.25
CA ALA A 8 -29.47 -15.32 -11.35
C ALA A 8 -28.64 -14.05 -11.05
N ILE A 9 -27.30 -14.12 -11.15
CA ILE A 9 -26.41 -12.96 -10.98
C ILE A 9 -26.31 -12.17 -12.30
N SER A 10 -26.45 -12.84 -13.45
CA SER A 10 -26.41 -12.19 -14.77
C SER A 10 -27.65 -11.33 -15.07
N SER A 11 -28.81 -11.69 -14.51
CA SER A 11 -30.06 -10.95 -14.67
C SER A 11 -30.06 -9.62 -13.90
N ASN A 12 -29.41 -9.56 -12.73
CA ASN A 12 -29.33 -8.32 -11.94
C ASN A 12 -28.32 -7.31 -12.51
N LEU A 13 -27.27 -7.76 -13.20
CA LEU A 13 -26.31 -6.87 -13.86
C LEU A 13 -26.87 -6.24 -15.15
N ALA A 14 -27.74 -6.96 -15.88
CA ALA A 14 -28.41 -6.43 -17.07
C ALA A 14 -29.36 -5.26 -16.76
N LEU A 15 -29.93 -5.23 -15.54
CA LEU A 15 -30.75 -4.12 -15.06
C LEU A 15 -29.92 -2.89 -14.67
N TYR A 16 -28.72 -3.09 -14.11
CA TYR A 16 -27.80 -2.00 -13.78
C TYR A 16 -27.19 -1.33 -15.03
N VAL A 17 -26.98 -2.07 -16.12
CA VAL A 17 -26.52 -1.51 -17.40
C VAL A 17 -27.61 -0.72 -18.12
N ARG A 18 -28.90 -1.07 -17.94
CA ARG A 18 -30.03 -0.32 -18.49
C ARG A 18 -30.28 1.02 -17.80
N SER A 19 -29.88 1.21 -16.54
CA SER A 19 -30.04 2.50 -15.86
C SER A 19 -29.00 3.54 -16.31
N LEU A 20 -27.83 3.11 -16.77
CA LEU A 20 -26.77 3.99 -17.29
C LEU A 20 -27.02 4.47 -18.73
N SER A 21 -27.88 3.79 -19.49
CA SER A 21 -28.18 4.14 -20.89
C SER A 21 -29.27 5.21 -21.08
N ASN A 22 -29.98 5.61 -20.02
CA ASN A 22 -31.17 6.47 -20.12
C ASN A 22 -30.97 7.95 -19.74
N MET A 23 -29.73 8.45 -19.63
CA MET A 23 -29.49 9.89 -19.48
C MET A 23 -28.94 10.52 -20.77
N ARG A 24 -29.86 10.91 -21.66
CA ARG A 24 -29.65 11.97 -22.65
C ARG A 24 -30.97 12.70 -22.92
N SER A 25 -31.02 13.99 -22.57
CA SER A 25 -31.44 15.06 -23.48
C SER A 25 -31.48 16.41 -22.75
N ALA A 26 -30.57 17.31 -23.09
CA ALA A 26 -30.83 18.75 -23.02
C ALA A 26 -29.98 19.42 -24.10
N THR A 27 -30.65 19.79 -25.17
CA THR A 27 -30.18 20.61 -26.29
C THR A 27 -29.91 22.03 -25.84
N LEU A 28 -28.74 22.59 -26.16
CA LEU A 28 -28.54 24.05 -26.20
C LEU A 28 -27.67 24.42 -27.42
N SER A 29 -28.20 25.38 -28.17
CA SER A 29 -27.68 26.03 -29.38
C SER A 29 -26.39 26.83 -29.15
N PRO A 30 -25.55 27.05 -30.17
CA PRO A 30 -24.39 27.92 -30.03
C PRO A 30 -24.79 29.40 -30.17
N LEU A 31 -24.49 30.18 -29.13
CA LEU A 31 -24.51 31.64 -29.15
C LEU A 31 -23.37 32.18 -30.02
N SER A 32 -23.73 33.15 -30.85
CA SER A 32 -22.85 34.01 -31.62
C SER A 32 -22.02 34.91 -30.69
N LEU A 33 -20.70 34.97 -30.91
CA LEU A 33 -19.86 36.01 -30.35
C LEU A 33 -19.06 36.69 -31.46
N ARG A 34 -19.26 38.00 -31.51
CA ARG A 34 -18.79 38.95 -32.50
C ARG A 34 -17.27 39.05 -32.55
N ARG A 35 -16.81 39.37 -33.76
CA ARG A 35 -15.46 39.79 -34.14
C ARG A 35 -14.92 40.89 -33.22
N PHE A 36 -13.70 40.71 -32.72
CA PHE A 36 -12.77 41.80 -32.48
C PHE A 36 -11.72 41.77 -33.59
N SER A 37 -11.74 42.81 -34.42
CA SER A 37 -10.68 43.17 -35.34
C SER A 37 -9.57 43.86 -34.57
N THR A 38 -8.38 43.27 -34.53
CA THR A 38 -7.14 43.97 -34.24
C THR A 38 -6.20 43.84 -35.43
N PHE A 39 -5.74 45.00 -35.89
CA PHE A 39 -4.83 45.22 -37.00
C PHE A 39 -3.59 44.31 -36.90
N THR A 40 -3.26 43.62 -37.99
CA THR A 40 -1.91 43.10 -38.23
C THR A 40 -1.37 43.69 -39.52
N LEU A 41 -0.23 44.34 -39.37
CA LEU A 41 0.67 44.84 -40.40
C LEU A 41 0.84 43.86 -41.56
N SER A 42 0.79 44.41 -42.77
CA SER A 42 1.23 43.76 -44.00
C SER A 42 2.73 43.41 -43.92
N LYS A 43 3.05 42.12 -44.11
CA LYS A 43 4.36 41.70 -44.61
C LYS A 43 4.20 40.61 -45.67
N SER A 44 4.54 41.02 -46.89
CA SER A 44 5.11 40.24 -48.00
C SER A 44 4.57 38.83 -48.25
N THR A 45 3.77 38.74 -49.31
CA THR A 45 3.56 37.56 -50.15
C THR A 45 4.88 36.88 -50.53
N SER A 46 5.06 35.65 -50.08
CA SER A 46 5.83 34.63 -50.81
C SER A 46 4.86 33.50 -51.17
N PRO A 47 5.03 32.82 -52.32
CA PRO A 47 4.08 31.80 -52.75
C PRO A 47 4.23 30.60 -51.81
N THR A 48 3.32 30.44 -50.85
CA THR A 48 3.21 29.20 -50.08
C THR A 48 2.77 28.12 -51.04
N ILE A 49 3.71 27.30 -51.52
CA ILE A 49 3.42 26.05 -52.21
C ILE A 49 2.45 25.28 -51.31
N PRO A 50 1.26 24.89 -51.78
CA PRO A 50 0.34 24.12 -50.95
C PRO A 50 1.05 22.81 -50.57
N ILE A 51 1.21 22.57 -49.28
CA ILE A 51 1.85 21.34 -48.77
C ILE A 51 0.91 20.19 -49.13
N THR A 52 1.27 19.42 -50.16
CA THR A 52 0.52 18.24 -50.58
C THR A 52 1.01 16.99 -49.81
N PRO A 53 0.20 15.91 -49.76
CA PRO A 53 0.63 14.65 -49.18
C PRO A 53 1.96 14.11 -49.75
N GLU A 54 2.21 14.38 -51.03
CA GLU A 54 3.41 13.94 -51.76
C GLU A 54 4.69 14.63 -51.28
N VAL A 55 4.63 15.94 -51.02
CA VAL A 55 5.76 16.70 -50.45
C VAL A 55 6.10 16.21 -49.05
N LEU A 56 5.10 15.93 -48.21
CA LEU A 56 5.29 15.34 -46.88
C LEU A 56 5.91 13.93 -46.97
N LEU A 57 5.45 13.09 -47.89
CA LEU A 57 6.01 11.74 -48.10
C LEU A 57 7.47 11.81 -48.56
N GLN A 58 7.81 12.75 -49.44
CA GLN A 58 9.18 12.94 -49.92
C GLN A 58 10.12 13.46 -48.82
N SER A 59 9.66 14.39 -47.96
CA SER A 59 10.42 14.86 -46.80
C SER A 59 10.61 13.78 -45.72
N ILE A 60 9.62 12.89 -45.53
CA ILE A 60 9.73 11.74 -44.62
C ILE A 60 10.71 10.69 -45.17
N ALA A 61 10.63 10.38 -46.46
CA ALA A 61 11.54 9.44 -47.13
C ALA A 61 13.01 9.93 -47.11
N SER A 62 13.23 11.24 -47.21
CA SER A 62 14.55 11.88 -47.17
C SER A 62 15.02 12.29 -45.75
N SER A 63 14.29 11.92 -44.69
CA SER A 63 14.64 12.19 -43.28
C SER A 63 14.85 13.68 -42.93
N GLN A 64 14.13 14.59 -43.59
CA GLN A 64 14.22 16.04 -43.37
C GLN A 64 13.42 16.50 -42.12
N TRP A 65 13.80 16.01 -40.93
CA TRP A 65 13.03 16.22 -39.69
C TRP A 65 13.01 17.68 -39.20
N GLN A 66 14.04 18.48 -39.48
CA GLN A 66 14.08 19.91 -39.13
C GLN A 66 13.07 20.72 -39.94
N PHE A 67 12.91 20.40 -41.22
CA PHE A 67 11.89 20.99 -42.09
C PHE A 67 10.48 20.67 -41.57
N ILE A 68 10.24 19.42 -41.17
CA ILE A 68 8.97 18.98 -40.59
C ILE A 68 8.67 19.70 -39.26
N LYS A 69 9.68 19.96 -38.42
CA LYS A 69 9.53 20.74 -37.18
C LYS A 69 9.15 22.21 -37.43
N HIS A 70 9.70 22.84 -38.46
CA HIS A 70 9.34 24.22 -38.82
C HIS A 70 7.94 24.33 -39.42
N LEU A 71 7.45 23.27 -40.08
CA LEU A 71 6.12 23.21 -40.69
C LEU A 71 4.98 22.87 -39.71
N THR A 72 5.28 22.51 -38.46
CA THR A 72 4.23 22.06 -37.51
C THR A 72 3.10 23.07 -37.35
N GLY A 73 3.39 24.37 -37.36
CA GLY A 73 2.38 25.43 -37.26
C GLY A 73 1.45 25.58 -38.48
N GLN A 74 1.78 24.96 -39.62
CA GLN A 74 1.04 25.05 -40.89
C GLN A 74 0.33 23.74 -41.29
N LEU A 75 0.57 22.64 -40.58
CA LEU A 75 0.00 21.32 -40.88
C LEU A 75 -1.38 21.15 -40.23
N ASN A 76 -2.35 20.67 -41.02
CA ASN A 76 -3.68 20.32 -40.52
C ASN A 76 -3.84 18.78 -40.33
N PRO A 77 -4.71 18.32 -39.41
CA PRO A 77 -4.90 16.88 -39.16
C PRO A 77 -5.43 16.10 -40.38
N THR A 78 -6.14 16.75 -41.29
CA THR A 78 -6.67 16.13 -42.52
C THR A 78 -5.56 15.76 -43.50
N LEU A 79 -4.54 16.60 -43.65
CA LEU A 79 -3.36 16.31 -44.47
C LEU A 79 -2.50 15.20 -43.87
N ILE A 80 -2.33 15.18 -42.54
CA ILE A 80 -1.59 14.14 -41.83
C ILE A 80 -2.31 12.79 -41.90
N SER A 81 -3.62 12.76 -41.72
CA SER A 81 -4.41 11.52 -41.85
C SER A 81 -4.47 10.99 -43.28
N ALA A 82 -4.30 11.85 -44.30
CA ALA A 82 -4.18 11.44 -45.71
C ALA A 82 -2.78 10.90 -46.07
N THR A 83 -1.72 11.33 -45.39
CA THR A 83 -0.34 10.88 -45.65
C THR A 83 0.01 9.57 -44.95
N LEU A 84 -0.49 9.35 -43.74
CA LEU A 84 -0.17 8.18 -42.91
C LEU A 84 -0.44 6.83 -43.61
N PRO A 85 -1.57 6.60 -44.32
CA PRO A 85 -1.84 5.34 -45.00
C PRO A 85 -0.76 4.95 -46.04
N ASN A 86 -0.12 5.94 -46.67
CA ASN A 86 0.91 5.73 -47.69
C ASN A 86 2.26 5.30 -47.09
N LEU A 87 2.44 5.44 -45.76
CA LEU A 87 3.63 5.00 -45.02
C LEU A 87 3.50 3.56 -44.47
N ARG A 88 2.53 2.78 -44.99
CA ARG A 88 2.27 1.39 -44.57
C ARG A 88 3.51 0.49 -44.66
N SER A 89 4.41 0.75 -45.61
CA SER A 89 5.62 -0.03 -45.88
C SER A 89 6.81 0.36 -44.99
N SER A 90 6.75 1.46 -44.24
CA SER A 90 7.84 1.96 -43.39
C SER A 90 7.36 2.39 -41.99
N PRO A 91 6.92 1.46 -41.12
CA PRO A 91 6.30 1.79 -39.84
C PRO A 91 7.20 2.57 -38.86
N LEU A 92 8.53 2.37 -38.92
CA LEU A 92 9.47 3.09 -38.06
C LEU A 92 9.55 4.59 -38.37
N GLN A 93 9.36 4.97 -39.65
CA GLN A 93 9.35 6.38 -40.07
C GLN A 93 8.09 7.10 -39.59
N VAL A 94 6.98 6.37 -39.36
CA VAL A 94 5.75 6.92 -38.77
C VAL A 94 5.96 7.33 -37.32
N LEU A 95 6.75 6.57 -36.55
CA LEU A 95 7.05 6.90 -35.15
C LEU A 95 7.90 8.16 -35.04
N THR A 96 8.95 8.28 -35.87
CA THR A 96 9.81 9.47 -35.90
C THR A 96 9.05 10.68 -36.43
N PHE A 97 8.15 10.50 -37.40
CA PHE A 97 7.29 11.56 -37.90
C PHE A 97 6.39 12.13 -36.80
N ILE A 98 5.67 11.28 -36.06
CA ILE A 98 4.79 11.73 -34.97
C ILE A 98 5.55 12.30 -33.79
N GLY A 99 6.74 11.77 -33.50
CA GLY A 99 7.62 12.30 -32.45
C GLY A 99 8.12 13.72 -32.72
N ASN A 100 8.20 14.13 -33.99
CA ASN A 100 8.68 15.45 -34.40
C ASN A 100 7.54 16.47 -34.63
N LEU A 101 6.28 16.07 -34.53
CA LEU A 101 5.12 16.97 -34.67
C LEU A 101 4.70 17.56 -33.32
N SER A 102 4.19 18.80 -33.31
CA SER A 102 3.60 19.39 -32.11
C SER A 102 2.26 18.70 -31.76
N PRO A 103 1.97 18.45 -30.47
CA PRO A 103 0.72 17.81 -30.04
C PRO A 103 -0.56 18.53 -30.50
N SER A 104 -0.48 19.84 -30.79
CA SER A 104 -1.57 20.69 -31.26
C SER A 104 -2.08 20.35 -32.66
N CYS A 105 -1.29 19.63 -33.47
CA CYS A 105 -1.60 19.37 -34.89
C CYS A 105 -2.09 17.95 -35.16
N LEU A 106 -2.15 17.11 -34.11
CA LEU A 106 -2.55 15.72 -34.21
C LEU A 106 -3.91 15.52 -33.57
N ASP A 107 -4.90 15.11 -34.36
CA ASP A 107 -6.18 14.64 -33.85
C ASP A 107 -6.13 13.16 -33.47
N ILE A 108 -7.20 12.66 -32.85
CA ILE A 108 -7.28 11.26 -32.45
C ILE A 108 -7.19 10.30 -33.64
N SER A 109 -7.67 10.71 -34.82
CA SER A 109 -7.66 9.93 -36.06
C SER A 109 -6.23 9.68 -36.54
N CYS A 110 -5.37 10.70 -36.50
CA CYS A 110 -3.95 10.60 -36.81
C CYS A 110 -3.24 9.61 -35.88
N TYR A 111 -3.48 9.71 -34.57
CA TYR A 111 -2.94 8.74 -33.61
C TYR A 111 -3.45 7.32 -33.87
N CYS A 112 -4.73 7.13 -34.17
CA CYS A 112 -5.30 5.81 -34.44
C CYS A 112 -4.73 5.16 -35.71
N LEU A 113 -4.53 5.93 -36.78
CA LEU A 113 -3.89 5.46 -38.02
C LEU A 113 -2.44 5.07 -37.77
N ALA A 114 -1.71 5.89 -37.02
CA ALA A 114 -0.33 5.62 -36.66
C ALA A 114 -0.16 4.36 -35.80
N ILE A 115 -0.97 4.22 -34.75
CA ILE A 115 -1.00 3.02 -33.90
C ILE A 115 -1.30 1.78 -34.75
N SER A 116 -2.25 1.89 -35.68
CA SER A 116 -2.61 0.80 -36.58
C SER A 116 -1.47 0.40 -37.53
N ILE A 117 -0.68 1.37 -38.02
CA ILE A 117 0.51 1.08 -38.83
C ILE A 117 1.63 0.45 -37.99
N LEU A 118 1.89 1.01 -36.79
CA LEU A 118 2.90 0.50 -35.87
C LEU A 118 2.57 -0.91 -35.35
N SER A 119 1.29 -1.30 -35.29
CA SER A 119 0.87 -2.64 -34.89
C SER A 119 1.40 -3.76 -35.80
N ARG A 120 1.90 -3.42 -37.00
CA ARG A 120 2.52 -4.37 -37.95
C ARG A 120 3.98 -4.67 -37.63
N LEU A 121 4.62 -3.90 -36.74
CA LEU A 121 5.99 -4.18 -36.32
C LEU A 121 6.05 -5.48 -35.49
N PRO A 122 7.13 -6.26 -35.60
CA PRO A 122 7.32 -7.47 -34.77
C PRO A 122 7.30 -7.19 -33.27
N SER A 123 7.74 -5.99 -32.85
CA SER A 123 7.75 -5.58 -31.46
C SER A 123 6.52 -4.72 -31.12
N PRO A 124 5.66 -5.15 -30.17
CA PRO A 124 4.47 -4.39 -29.80
C PRO A 124 4.79 -3.13 -28.98
N LYS A 125 6.01 -3.01 -28.44
CA LYS A 125 6.38 -1.97 -27.45
C LYS A 125 6.13 -0.55 -27.95
N GLN A 126 6.46 -0.27 -29.20
CA GLN A 126 6.32 1.09 -29.77
C GLN A 126 4.84 1.49 -29.92
N ALA A 127 4.00 0.58 -30.44
CA ALA A 127 2.57 0.80 -30.55
C ALA A 127 1.90 0.94 -29.17
N THR A 128 2.24 0.06 -28.22
CA THR A 128 1.73 0.12 -26.85
C THR A 128 2.12 1.42 -26.13
N ASN A 129 3.36 1.89 -26.28
CA ASN A 129 3.79 3.16 -25.68
C ASN A 129 3.05 4.37 -26.25
N LEU A 130 2.80 4.38 -27.57
CA LEU A 130 2.01 5.44 -28.19
C LEU A 130 0.56 5.43 -27.68
N ILE A 131 -0.06 4.25 -27.55
CA ILE A 131 -1.40 4.12 -26.95
C ILE A 131 -1.40 4.67 -25.52
N LYS A 132 -0.41 4.31 -24.69
CA LYS A 132 -0.32 4.82 -23.31
C LYS A 132 -0.22 6.35 -23.25
N LYS A 133 0.56 6.95 -24.16
CA LYS A 133 0.68 8.41 -24.26
C LYS A 133 -0.68 9.05 -24.55
N VAL A 134 -1.44 8.51 -25.50
CA VAL A 134 -2.79 8.99 -25.86
C VAL A 134 -3.79 8.81 -24.70
N VAL A 135 -3.73 7.67 -24.00
CA VAL A 135 -4.61 7.39 -22.85
C VAL A 135 -4.30 8.30 -21.66
N ASN A 136 -3.04 8.72 -21.48
CA ASN A 136 -2.64 9.60 -20.39
C ASN A 136 -2.82 11.09 -20.70
N SER A 137 -2.74 11.50 -21.98
CA SER A 137 -2.90 12.89 -22.39
C SER A 137 -4.36 13.40 -22.29
N ARG A 138 -5.34 12.52 -22.02
CA ARG A 138 -6.79 12.82 -21.94
C ARG A 138 -7.34 13.58 -23.16
N VAL A 139 -6.65 13.51 -24.30
CA VAL A 139 -7.05 14.18 -25.55
C VAL A 139 -8.39 13.66 -26.07
N ALA A 140 -8.76 12.43 -25.71
CA ALA A 140 -10.02 11.82 -26.09
C ALA A 140 -10.55 10.84 -25.05
N SER A 141 -11.85 10.61 -25.10
CA SER A 141 -12.54 9.60 -24.31
C SER A 141 -12.21 8.18 -24.77
N HIS A 142 -12.43 7.22 -23.88
CA HIS A 142 -12.26 5.79 -24.18
C HIS A 142 -12.97 5.33 -25.46
N ASN A 143 -14.22 5.75 -25.63
CA ASN A 143 -15.04 5.34 -26.77
C ASN A 143 -14.51 5.92 -28.07
N GLU A 144 -14.03 7.17 -28.05
CA GLU A 144 -13.43 7.80 -29.24
C GLU A 144 -12.14 7.09 -29.65
N ILE A 145 -11.28 6.72 -28.69
CA ILE A 145 -10.06 5.95 -28.98
C ILE A 145 -10.43 4.59 -29.60
N PHE A 146 -11.39 3.88 -29.01
CA PHE A 146 -11.81 2.57 -29.51
C PHE A 146 -12.39 2.66 -30.94
N HIS A 147 -13.34 3.56 -31.17
CA HIS A 147 -13.98 3.73 -32.48
C HIS A 147 -13.01 4.26 -33.54
N GLY A 148 -12.09 5.16 -33.15
CA GLY A 148 -11.01 5.64 -34.02
C GLY A 148 -10.10 4.51 -34.47
N LEU A 149 -9.71 3.60 -33.56
CA LEU A 149 -8.91 2.43 -33.90
C LEU A 149 -9.65 1.42 -34.77
N VAL A 150 -10.96 1.23 -34.57
CA VAL A 150 -11.79 0.41 -35.47
C VAL A 150 -11.84 1.01 -36.88
N SER A 151 -12.06 2.32 -37.00
CA SER A 151 -12.08 3.01 -38.31
C SER A 151 -10.71 2.96 -38.99
N ALA A 152 -9.62 3.16 -38.25
CA ALA A 152 -8.26 3.04 -38.77
C ALA A 152 -7.95 1.61 -39.24
N ARG A 153 -8.40 0.59 -38.49
CA ARG A 153 -8.29 -0.82 -38.85
C ARG A 153 -9.01 -1.13 -40.17
N GLU A 154 -10.23 -0.60 -40.35
CA GLU A 154 -11.02 -0.76 -41.57
C GLU A 154 -10.36 -0.07 -42.77
N LYS A 155 -9.92 1.20 -42.62
CA LYS A 155 -9.21 1.96 -43.65
C LYS A 155 -7.90 1.31 -44.11
N LEU A 156 -7.20 0.63 -43.20
CA LEU A 156 -5.93 -0.03 -43.47
C LEU A 156 -6.08 -1.54 -43.79
N GLU A 157 -7.31 -2.02 -43.91
CA GLU A 157 -7.67 -3.42 -44.21
C GLU A 157 -7.03 -4.46 -43.27
N ILE A 158 -6.85 -4.10 -42.00
CA ILE A 158 -6.26 -5.00 -41.00
C ILE A 158 -7.37 -5.94 -40.51
N LYS A 159 -7.37 -7.19 -40.97
CA LYS A 159 -8.38 -8.19 -40.54
C LYS A 159 -8.16 -8.70 -39.10
N SER A 160 -6.93 -8.67 -38.60
CA SER A 160 -6.57 -9.13 -37.25
C SER A 160 -7.16 -8.26 -36.14
N SER A 161 -7.32 -8.83 -34.94
CA SER A 161 -7.68 -8.14 -33.70
C SER A 161 -6.53 -7.34 -33.08
N ILE A 162 -5.31 -7.46 -33.63
CA ILE A 162 -4.05 -7.01 -33.03
C ILE A 162 -4.05 -5.57 -32.50
N VAL A 163 -4.66 -4.64 -33.23
CA VAL A 163 -4.72 -3.21 -32.84
C VAL A 163 -5.51 -3.03 -31.54
N LEU A 164 -6.64 -3.74 -31.42
CA LEU A 164 -7.51 -3.69 -30.24
C LEU A 164 -6.94 -4.53 -29.09
N ASP A 165 -6.25 -5.63 -29.39
CA ASP A 165 -5.49 -6.40 -28.40
C ASP A 165 -4.41 -5.53 -27.72
N LEU A 166 -3.70 -4.70 -28.50
CA LEU A 166 -2.70 -3.77 -27.98
C LEU A 166 -3.33 -2.65 -27.14
N LEU A 167 -4.54 -2.20 -27.48
CA LEU A 167 -5.29 -1.24 -26.67
C LEU A 167 -5.63 -1.82 -25.29
N VAL A 168 -6.17 -3.04 -25.25
CA VAL A 168 -6.50 -3.72 -24.00
C VAL A 168 -5.23 -3.94 -23.16
N ARG A 169 -4.12 -4.37 -23.78
CA ARG A 169 -2.83 -4.51 -23.10
C ARG A 169 -2.34 -3.19 -22.50
N ALA A 170 -2.43 -2.10 -23.24
CA ALA A 170 -2.03 -0.78 -22.74
C ALA A 170 -2.86 -0.36 -21.52
N TYR A 171 -4.18 -0.62 -21.52
CA TYR A 171 -5.00 -0.38 -20.34
C TYR A 171 -4.62 -1.27 -19.15
N CYS A 172 -4.27 -2.54 -19.39
CA CYS A 172 -3.79 -3.45 -18.35
C CYS A 172 -2.48 -2.97 -17.72
N GLU A 173 -1.51 -2.53 -18.52
CA GLU A 173 -0.23 -1.99 -18.03
C GLU A 173 -0.40 -0.66 -17.27
N LEU A 174 -1.42 0.13 -17.60
CA LEU A 174 -1.81 1.34 -16.87
C LEU A 174 -2.70 1.07 -15.66
N LYS A 175 -3.00 -0.20 -15.34
CA LYS A 175 -3.91 -0.62 -14.25
C LYS A 175 -5.35 -0.07 -14.38
N LYS A 176 -5.79 0.29 -15.59
CA LYS A 176 -7.13 0.80 -15.91
C LYS A 176 -8.09 -0.33 -16.27
N GLY A 177 -8.54 -1.09 -15.26
CA GLY A 177 -9.27 -2.35 -15.47
C GLY A 177 -10.68 -2.20 -16.04
N GLU A 178 -11.39 -1.12 -15.75
CA GLU A 178 -12.76 -0.90 -16.24
C GLU A 178 -12.78 -0.56 -17.73
N GLU A 179 -11.85 0.29 -18.17
CA GLU A 179 -11.64 0.62 -19.57
C GLU A 179 -11.17 -0.60 -20.36
N ALA A 180 -10.27 -1.40 -19.81
CA ALA A 180 -9.83 -2.64 -20.43
C ALA A 180 -11.02 -3.60 -20.66
N LEU A 181 -11.92 -3.73 -19.67
CA LEU A 181 -13.13 -4.56 -19.77
C LEU A 181 -14.13 -4.00 -20.78
N LYS A 182 -14.34 -2.67 -20.79
CA LYS A 182 -15.21 -1.99 -21.76
C LYS A 182 -14.72 -2.25 -23.18
N SER A 183 -13.41 -2.13 -23.46
CA SER A 183 -12.83 -2.47 -24.75
C SER A 183 -13.07 -3.92 -25.15
N PHE A 184 -12.92 -4.87 -24.22
CA PHE A 184 -13.21 -6.28 -24.48
C PHE A 184 -14.68 -6.50 -24.90
N TYR A 185 -15.64 -5.86 -24.22
CA TYR A 185 -17.06 -5.94 -24.61
C TYR A 185 -17.35 -5.24 -25.93
N LEU A 186 -16.72 -4.10 -26.22
CA LEU A 186 -16.88 -3.41 -27.50
C LEU A 186 -16.33 -4.25 -28.66
N MET A 187 -15.22 -4.98 -28.46
CA MET A 187 -14.70 -5.95 -29.44
C MET A 187 -15.76 -7.02 -29.74
N LYS A 188 -16.38 -7.59 -28.70
CA LYS A 188 -17.47 -8.56 -28.85
C LYS A 188 -18.67 -7.99 -29.63
N GLN A 189 -19.11 -6.78 -29.32
CA GLN A 189 -20.23 -6.12 -30.01
C GLN A 189 -19.94 -5.91 -31.51
N LYS A 190 -18.68 -5.67 -31.86
CA LYS A 190 -18.22 -5.53 -33.25
C LYS A 190 -17.90 -6.88 -33.93
N GLY A 191 -18.11 -8.00 -33.26
CA GLY A 191 -17.80 -9.33 -33.78
C GLY A 191 -16.30 -9.62 -33.94
N ILE A 192 -15.43 -8.84 -33.27
CA ILE A 192 -13.98 -9.04 -33.30
C ILE A 192 -13.60 -9.93 -32.12
N VAL A 193 -13.00 -11.09 -32.40
CA VAL A 193 -12.56 -12.04 -31.36
C VAL A 193 -11.18 -11.64 -30.85
N PRO A 194 -11.01 -11.31 -29.56
CA PRO A 194 -9.71 -11.04 -28.95
C PRO A 194 -8.82 -12.29 -28.94
N LYS A 195 -7.51 -12.06 -28.89
CA LYS A 195 -6.55 -13.16 -28.67
C LYS A 195 -6.59 -13.69 -27.23
N VAL A 196 -6.17 -14.94 -27.03
CA VAL A 196 -6.13 -15.57 -25.70
C VAL A 196 -5.18 -14.81 -24.77
N GLU A 197 -4.05 -14.32 -25.29
CA GLU A 197 -3.07 -13.54 -24.53
C GLU A 197 -3.68 -12.24 -23.99
N THR A 198 -4.50 -11.57 -24.78
CA THR A 198 -5.25 -10.37 -24.37
C THR A 198 -6.22 -10.67 -23.22
N CYS A 199 -6.89 -11.83 -23.30
CA CYS A 199 -7.77 -12.27 -22.23
C CYS A 199 -6.97 -12.61 -20.97
N ASN A 200 -5.81 -13.27 -21.10
CA ASN A 200 -4.92 -13.56 -19.97
C ASN A 200 -4.36 -12.28 -19.33
N ASP A 201 -4.04 -11.24 -20.11
CA ASP A 201 -3.63 -9.91 -19.62
C ASP A 201 -4.73 -9.29 -18.73
N LEU A 202 -6.00 -9.35 -19.18
CA LEU A 202 -7.17 -8.91 -18.40
C LEU A 202 -7.39 -9.72 -17.12
N LEU A 203 -7.37 -11.06 -17.23
CA LEU A 203 -7.54 -11.95 -16.08
C LEU A 203 -6.45 -11.71 -15.04
N SER A 204 -5.20 -11.55 -15.48
CA SER A 204 -4.03 -11.25 -14.63
C SER A 204 -4.17 -9.89 -13.95
N LEU A 205 -4.65 -8.87 -14.67
CA LEU A 205 -4.94 -7.56 -14.10
C LEU A 205 -5.99 -7.65 -12.98
N PHE A 206 -7.12 -8.32 -13.23
CA PHE A 206 -8.18 -8.42 -12.22
C PHE A 206 -7.75 -9.23 -11.00
N LEU A 207 -6.93 -10.26 -11.19
CA LEU A 207 -6.28 -10.96 -10.09
C LEU A 207 -5.39 -10.02 -9.27
N LYS A 208 -4.53 -9.22 -9.92
CA LYS A 208 -3.64 -8.25 -9.25
C LYS A 208 -4.41 -7.17 -8.49
N LEU A 209 -5.53 -6.68 -9.05
CA LEU A 209 -6.42 -5.71 -8.42
C LEU A 209 -7.37 -6.32 -7.38
N ASN A 210 -7.26 -7.63 -7.12
CA ASN A 210 -8.14 -8.38 -6.22
C ASN A 210 -9.64 -8.32 -6.59
N ARG A 211 -9.97 -8.06 -7.86
CA ARG A 211 -11.34 -8.02 -8.40
C ARG A 211 -11.71 -9.36 -9.04
N THR A 212 -11.72 -10.44 -8.25
CA THR A 212 -11.87 -11.83 -8.76
C THR A 212 -13.18 -12.08 -9.52
N HIS A 213 -14.27 -11.41 -9.15
CA HIS A 213 -15.55 -11.51 -9.85
C HIS A 213 -15.46 -11.06 -11.32
N LEU A 214 -14.67 -10.02 -11.64
CA LEU A 214 -14.46 -9.57 -13.02
C LEU A 214 -13.64 -10.59 -13.82
N ALA A 215 -12.70 -11.29 -13.18
CA ALA A 215 -11.96 -12.37 -13.83
C ALA A 215 -12.89 -13.51 -14.26
N TRP A 216 -13.84 -13.92 -13.42
CA TRP A 216 -14.87 -14.90 -13.79
C TRP A 216 -15.75 -14.44 -14.95
N ILE A 217 -16.13 -13.17 -14.96
CA ILE A 217 -16.92 -12.59 -16.06
C ILE A 217 -16.16 -12.72 -17.38
N VAL A 218 -14.89 -12.30 -17.43
CA VAL A 218 -14.06 -12.43 -18.64
C VAL A 218 -13.91 -13.91 -19.04
N TYR A 219 -13.65 -14.80 -18.08
CA TYR A 219 -13.47 -16.22 -18.37
C TYR A 219 -14.74 -16.87 -18.95
N VAL A 220 -15.92 -16.55 -18.44
CA VAL A 220 -17.20 -17.01 -19.01
C VAL A 220 -17.40 -16.46 -20.42
N GLU A 221 -17.04 -15.20 -20.66
CA GLU A 221 -17.13 -14.60 -21.99
C GLU A 221 -16.15 -15.22 -22.99
N MET A 222 -14.95 -15.62 -22.56
CA MET A 222 -14.01 -16.38 -23.40
C MET A 222 -14.68 -17.64 -23.97
N PHE A 223 -15.38 -18.42 -23.14
CA PHE A 223 -16.12 -19.60 -23.60
C PHE A 223 -17.27 -19.25 -24.55
N ARG A 224 -18.03 -18.19 -24.28
CA ARG A 224 -19.12 -17.72 -25.16
C ARG A 224 -18.60 -17.31 -26.54
N MET A 225 -17.38 -16.77 -26.57
CA MET A 225 -16.69 -16.37 -27.81
C MET A 225 -15.89 -17.52 -28.44
N LYS A 226 -15.98 -18.75 -27.90
CA LYS A 226 -15.23 -19.95 -28.35
C LYS A 226 -13.70 -19.75 -28.36
N ILE A 227 -13.19 -18.97 -27.42
CA ILE A 227 -11.75 -18.76 -27.22
C ILE A 227 -11.21 -19.93 -26.39
N ASN A 228 -10.26 -20.68 -26.96
CA ASN A 228 -9.67 -21.84 -26.29
C ASN A 228 -8.78 -21.41 -25.11
N SER A 229 -8.98 -22.03 -23.95
CA SER A 229 -8.16 -21.77 -22.77
C SER A 229 -6.78 -22.44 -22.91
N THR A 230 -5.75 -21.75 -22.43
CA THR A 230 -4.37 -22.25 -22.39
C THR A 230 -3.97 -22.63 -20.97
N VAL A 231 -2.82 -23.30 -20.80
CA VAL A 231 -2.22 -23.55 -19.47
C VAL A 231 -2.14 -22.27 -18.63
N CYS A 232 -1.75 -21.14 -19.25
CA CYS A 232 -1.69 -19.84 -18.59
C CYS A 232 -3.08 -19.38 -18.09
N THR A 233 -4.11 -19.54 -18.92
CA THR A 233 -5.51 -19.21 -18.56
C THR A 233 -5.95 -20.02 -17.34
N PHE A 234 -5.72 -21.34 -17.34
CA PHE A 234 -6.06 -22.21 -16.21
C PHE A 234 -5.30 -21.82 -14.95
N ASN A 235 -3.98 -21.57 -15.03
CA ASN A 235 -3.17 -21.17 -13.88
C ASN A 235 -3.64 -19.85 -13.26
N ILE A 236 -4.04 -18.87 -14.07
CA ILE A 236 -4.63 -17.62 -13.57
C ILE A 236 -5.94 -17.89 -12.83
N MET A 237 -6.84 -18.69 -13.41
CA MET A 237 -8.13 -19.01 -12.79
C MET A 237 -8.00 -19.88 -11.52
N ILE A 238 -7.03 -20.78 -11.48
CA ILE A 238 -6.65 -21.52 -10.28
C ILE A 238 -6.20 -20.56 -9.18
N ASN A 239 -5.36 -19.57 -9.51
CA ASN A 239 -4.93 -18.55 -8.54
C ASN A 239 -6.11 -17.70 -8.06
N VAL A 240 -7.06 -17.35 -8.94
CA VAL A 240 -8.32 -16.69 -8.57
C VAL A 240 -9.09 -17.53 -7.53
N LEU A 241 -9.26 -18.84 -7.77
CA LEU A 241 -9.92 -19.75 -6.81
C LEU A 241 -9.19 -19.82 -5.47
N CYS A 242 -7.86 -19.89 -5.48
CA CYS A 242 -7.04 -19.89 -4.27
C CYS A 242 -7.21 -18.59 -3.47
N ARG A 243 -7.22 -17.43 -4.14
CA ARG A 243 -7.49 -16.14 -3.50
C ARG A 243 -8.90 -16.04 -2.93
N GLU A 244 -9.89 -16.66 -3.55
CA GLU A 244 -11.24 -16.78 -2.99
C GLU A 244 -11.36 -17.80 -1.85
N GLY A 245 -10.30 -18.56 -1.54
CA GLY A 245 -10.31 -19.63 -0.53
C GLY A 245 -11.03 -20.91 -0.98
N LYS A 246 -11.38 -21.04 -2.26
CA LYS A 246 -12.11 -22.19 -2.82
C LYS A 246 -11.14 -23.30 -3.25
N LEU A 247 -10.34 -23.80 -2.31
CA LEU A 247 -9.22 -24.70 -2.59
C LEU A 247 -9.65 -26.04 -3.20
N LYS A 248 -10.75 -26.64 -2.72
CA LYS A 248 -11.33 -27.87 -3.31
C LYS A 248 -11.67 -27.69 -4.79
N LYS A 249 -12.25 -26.53 -5.14
CA LYS A 249 -12.57 -26.20 -6.53
C LYS A 249 -11.32 -25.95 -7.36
N ALA A 250 -10.25 -25.42 -6.77
CA ALA A 250 -8.98 -25.25 -7.46
C ALA A 250 -8.38 -26.61 -7.88
N LYS A 251 -8.50 -27.63 -7.03
CA LYS A 251 -8.14 -29.02 -7.37
C LYS A 251 -9.02 -29.59 -8.49
N GLU A 252 -10.35 -29.48 -8.37
CA GLU A 252 -11.29 -29.89 -9.42
C GLU A 252 -10.99 -29.20 -10.76
N PHE A 253 -10.46 -27.97 -10.73
CA PHE A 253 -10.09 -27.22 -11.91
C PHE A 253 -8.85 -27.77 -12.64
N ILE A 254 -7.90 -28.38 -11.91
CA ILE A 254 -6.77 -29.13 -12.50
C ILE A 254 -7.30 -30.37 -13.23
N GLU A 255 -8.22 -31.11 -12.63
CA GLU A 255 -8.85 -32.28 -13.26
C GLU A 255 -9.65 -31.86 -14.51
N HIS A 256 -10.38 -30.74 -14.44
CA HIS A 256 -11.09 -30.18 -15.58
C HIS A 256 -10.15 -29.77 -16.74
N MET A 257 -9.00 -29.19 -16.41
CA MET A 257 -7.96 -28.84 -17.37
C MET A 257 -7.49 -30.07 -18.16
N GLN A 258 -7.32 -31.23 -17.49
CA GLN A 258 -6.97 -32.50 -18.12
C GLN A 258 -8.10 -33.04 -19.02
N CYS A 259 -9.36 -32.97 -18.57
CA CYS A 259 -10.52 -33.39 -19.38
C CYS A 259 -10.67 -32.58 -20.68
N LEU A 260 -10.17 -31.35 -20.72
CA LEU A 260 -10.14 -30.50 -21.92
C LEU A 260 -8.90 -30.73 -22.80
N GLY A 261 -8.07 -31.73 -22.48
CA GLY A 261 -6.86 -32.06 -23.23
C GLY A 261 -5.67 -31.14 -22.95
N VAL A 262 -5.77 -30.25 -21.96
CA VAL A 262 -4.68 -29.36 -21.57
C VAL A 262 -3.92 -30.01 -20.40
N LYS A 263 -2.64 -30.36 -20.60
CA LYS A 263 -1.86 -31.03 -19.54
C LYS A 263 -1.40 -30.02 -18.47
N PRO A 264 -1.74 -30.23 -17.18
CA PRO A 264 -1.18 -29.45 -16.08
C PRO A 264 0.34 -29.55 -16.07
N ASN A 265 1.00 -28.46 -15.69
CA ASN A 265 2.46 -28.41 -15.55
C ASN A 265 2.86 -28.08 -14.11
N LEU A 266 4.17 -27.98 -13.87
CA LEU A 266 4.73 -27.59 -12.57
C LEU A 266 4.11 -26.30 -12.03
N ILE A 267 3.87 -25.30 -12.89
CA ILE A 267 3.25 -24.02 -12.48
C ILE A 267 1.80 -24.23 -12.01
N SER A 268 1.02 -25.11 -12.66
CA SER A 268 -0.34 -25.44 -12.24
C SER A 268 -0.37 -26.00 -10.81
N TYR A 269 0.48 -26.98 -10.53
CA TYR A 269 0.61 -27.60 -9.21
C TYR A 269 1.15 -26.63 -8.16
N ASN A 270 2.23 -25.91 -8.48
CA ASN A 270 2.80 -24.89 -7.60
C ASN A 270 1.79 -23.80 -7.24
N THR A 271 0.91 -23.40 -8.17
CA THR A 271 -0.15 -22.42 -7.90
C THR A 271 -1.16 -22.95 -6.86
N VAL A 272 -1.56 -24.22 -6.96
CA VAL A 272 -2.47 -24.83 -5.98
C VAL A 272 -1.80 -25.03 -4.64
N ILE A 273 -0.59 -25.61 -4.60
CA ILE A 273 0.20 -25.82 -3.38
C ILE A 273 0.38 -24.48 -2.65
N HIS A 274 0.80 -23.44 -3.37
CA HIS A 274 0.93 -22.11 -2.80
C HIS A 274 -0.40 -21.57 -2.25
N GLY A 275 -1.51 -21.78 -2.96
CA GLY A 275 -2.85 -21.40 -2.52
C GLY A 275 -3.27 -22.07 -1.20
N TYR A 276 -3.03 -23.38 -1.06
CA TYR A 276 -3.25 -24.12 0.19
C TYR A 276 -2.36 -23.60 1.32
N CYS A 277 -1.06 -23.40 1.06
CA CYS A 277 -0.09 -22.87 2.03
C CYS A 277 -0.47 -21.45 2.52
N LEU A 278 -0.90 -20.57 1.61
CA LEU A 278 -1.35 -19.22 1.96
C LEU A 278 -2.52 -19.21 2.95
N ARG A 279 -3.39 -20.22 2.86
CA ARG A 279 -4.57 -20.40 3.71
C ARG A 279 -4.30 -21.24 4.96
N GLY A 280 -3.09 -21.78 5.12
CA GLY A 280 -2.69 -22.59 6.27
C GLY A 280 -3.17 -24.04 6.23
N ASP A 281 -3.75 -24.50 5.13
CA ASP A 281 -4.18 -25.90 4.96
C ASP A 281 -3.01 -26.74 4.43
N MET A 282 -2.15 -27.17 5.35
CA MET A 282 -0.93 -27.94 5.01
C MET A 282 -1.21 -29.38 4.61
N GLU A 283 -2.29 -29.98 5.12
CA GLU A 283 -2.70 -31.33 4.73
C GLU A 283 -3.14 -31.37 3.27
N GLY A 284 -3.92 -30.37 2.85
CA GLY A 284 -4.30 -30.20 1.46
C GLY A 284 -3.10 -29.92 0.56
N ALA A 285 -2.15 -29.09 1.01
CA ALA A 285 -0.91 -28.83 0.26
C ALA A 285 -0.08 -30.11 0.04
N ASN A 286 0.09 -30.93 1.08
CA ASN A 286 0.84 -32.19 0.99
C ASN A 286 0.15 -33.21 0.07
N LYS A 287 -1.18 -33.29 0.06
CA LYS A 287 -1.92 -34.16 -0.88
C LYS A 287 -1.69 -33.76 -2.34
N ILE A 288 -1.59 -32.46 -2.63
CA ILE A 288 -1.31 -31.96 -3.98
C ILE A 288 0.17 -32.20 -4.35
N PHE A 289 1.08 -32.08 -3.37
CA PHE A 289 2.50 -32.41 -3.53
C PHE A 289 2.74 -33.90 -3.79
N GLU A 290 1.96 -34.80 -3.18
CA GLU A 290 2.00 -36.22 -3.51
C GLU A 290 1.39 -36.50 -4.89
N ASP A 291 0.25 -35.87 -5.23
CA ASP A 291 -0.38 -36.02 -6.54
C ASP A 291 0.55 -35.61 -7.69
N MET A 292 1.31 -34.51 -7.57
CA MET A 292 2.27 -34.13 -8.62
C MET A 292 3.34 -35.20 -8.88
N ALA A 293 3.83 -35.87 -7.83
CA ALA A 293 4.79 -36.96 -7.97
C ALA A 293 4.16 -38.17 -8.69
N THR A 294 2.91 -38.53 -8.38
CA THR A 294 2.20 -39.61 -9.10
C THR A 294 1.96 -39.32 -10.58
N LYS A 295 1.97 -38.04 -10.98
CA LYS A 295 1.85 -37.60 -12.37
C LYS A 295 3.20 -37.43 -13.08
N GLY A 296 4.31 -37.75 -12.41
CA GLY A 296 5.66 -37.60 -12.96
C GLY A 296 6.11 -36.14 -13.11
N ILE A 297 5.55 -35.23 -12.30
CA ILE A 297 5.97 -33.82 -12.27
C ILE A 297 6.89 -33.65 -11.06
N GLU A 298 8.17 -33.44 -11.33
CA GLU A 298 9.17 -33.25 -10.28
C GLU A 298 9.04 -31.87 -9.62
N PRO A 299 9.12 -31.79 -8.27
CA PRO A 299 9.09 -30.54 -7.54
C PRO A 299 10.36 -29.73 -7.74
N ASP A 300 10.22 -28.40 -7.71
CA ASP A 300 11.34 -27.46 -7.78
C ASP A 300 11.55 -26.71 -6.47
N SER A 301 12.58 -25.85 -6.42
CA SER A 301 12.85 -25.01 -5.25
C SER A 301 11.64 -24.13 -4.87
N TYR A 302 10.82 -23.70 -5.84
CA TYR A 302 9.61 -22.93 -5.55
C TYR A 302 8.53 -23.76 -4.84
N THR A 303 8.35 -25.02 -5.23
CA THR A 303 7.45 -25.97 -4.56
C THR A 303 7.81 -26.09 -3.08
N PHE A 304 9.07 -26.42 -2.77
CA PHE A 304 9.54 -26.57 -1.40
C PHE A 304 9.51 -25.26 -0.62
N ASN A 305 9.92 -24.14 -1.22
CA ASN A 305 9.82 -22.83 -0.56
C ASN A 305 8.38 -22.46 -0.20
N SER A 306 7.40 -22.81 -1.05
CA SER A 306 5.98 -22.57 -0.78
C SER A 306 5.49 -23.41 0.40
N LEU A 307 5.87 -24.69 0.47
CA LEU A 307 5.54 -25.60 1.58
C LEU A 307 6.20 -25.16 2.89
N ILE A 308 7.48 -24.83 2.86
CA ILE A 308 8.24 -24.33 4.02
C ILE A 308 7.57 -23.06 4.55
N ARG A 309 7.26 -22.09 3.68
CA ARG A 309 6.57 -20.85 4.07
C ARG A 309 5.19 -21.14 4.67
N GLY A 310 4.45 -22.09 4.12
CA GLY A 310 3.18 -22.55 4.67
C GLY A 310 3.32 -23.13 6.08
N MET A 311 4.25 -24.08 6.28
CA MET A 311 4.50 -24.70 7.58
C MET A 311 4.93 -23.69 8.64
N VAL A 312 5.85 -22.79 8.27
CA VAL A 312 6.34 -21.67 9.08
C VAL A 312 5.18 -20.81 9.59
N LYS A 313 4.23 -20.49 8.70
CA LYS A 313 3.06 -19.67 9.02
C LYS A 313 2.08 -20.36 9.97
N VAL A 314 1.94 -21.69 9.88
CA VAL A 314 1.07 -22.49 10.75
C VAL A 314 1.77 -22.84 12.09
N GLY A 315 3.07 -22.56 12.22
CA GLY A 315 3.84 -22.82 13.44
C GLY A 315 4.32 -24.27 13.59
N ARG A 316 4.33 -25.06 12.51
CA ARG A 316 4.76 -26.47 12.51
C ARG A 316 6.26 -26.62 12.25
N GLU A 317 7.09 -26.09 13.15
CA GLU A 317 8.56 -26.03 12.96
C GLU A 317 9.23 -27.40 12.81
N ASN A 318 8.77 -28.41 13.56
CA ASN A 318 9.36 -29.75 13.54
C ASN A 318 9.31 -30.38 12.13
N GLU A 319 8.29 -30.05 11.34
CA GLU A 319 8.14 -30.55 9.98
C GLU A 319 9.03 -29.78 8.98
N VAL A 320 9.48 -28.57 9.31
CA VAL A 320 10.28 -27.72 8.42
C VAL A 320 11.66 -28.32 8.15
N SER A 321 12.35 -28.82 9.18
CA SER A 321 13.63 -29.52 9.02
C SER A 321 13.47 -30.76 8.14
N SER A 322 12.36 -31.49 8.29
CA SER A 322 12.07 -32.64 7.42
C SER A 322 11.87 -32.24 5.96
N LEU A 323 11.27 -31.07 5.69
CA LEU A 323 11.09 -30.56 4.32
C LEU A 323 12.41 -30.09 3.71
N LEU A 324 13.33 -29.51 4.49
CA LEU A 324 14.67 -29.16 4.03
C LEU A 324 15.47 -30.42 3.65
N GLU A 325 15.44 -31.45 4.48
CA GLU A 325 16.14 -32.71 4.18
C GLU A 325 15.51 -33.43 2.98
N LYS A 326 14.17 -33.40 2.85
CA LYS A 326 13.50 -33.85 1.63
C LYS A 326 13.97 -33.05 0.41
N MET A 327 14.02 -31.72 0.49
CA MET A 327 14.49 -30.86 -0.60
C MET A 327 15.92 -31.25 -1.04
N LYS A 328 16.84 -31.45 -0.08
CA LYS A 328 18.21 -31.91 -0.34
C LYS A 328 18.24 -33.31 -0.98
N ALA A 329 17.38 -34.24 -0.53
CA ALA A 329 17.26 -35.58 -1.09
C ALA A 329 16.78 -35.60 -2.56
N PHE A 330 15.99 -34.60 -2.98
CA PHE A 330 15.63 -34.37 -4.39
C PHE A 330 16.77 -33.74 -5.21
N GLY A 331 17.96 -33.54 -4.62
CA GLY A 331 19.09 -32.88 -5.28
C GLY A 331 18.92 -31.36 -5.42
N LEU A 332 17.94 -30.77 -4.74
CA LEU A 332 17.69 -29.33 -4.76
C LEU A 332 18.49 -28.64 -3.66
N ILE A 333 19.18 -27.56 -4.02
CA ILE A 333 19.96 -26.76 -3.08
C ILE A 333 19.04 -25.69 -2.47
N PRO A 334 18.90 -25.61 -1.14
CA PRO A 334 18.20 -24.50 -0.49
C PRO A 334 18.74 -23.16 -0.97
N THR A 335 17.86 -22.15 -1.07
CA THR A 335 18.25 -20.82 -1.58
C THR A 335 18.34 -19.81 -0.44
N ALA A 336 18.91 -18.63 -0.70
CA ALA A 336 18.83 -17.51 0.24
C ALA A 336 17.38 -17.16 0.62
N VAL A 337 16.42 -17.33 -0.30
CA VAL A 337 14.98 -17.15 -0.02
C VAL A 337 14.47 -18.19 0.98
N THR A 338 14.95 -19.43 0.89
CA THR A 338 14.59 -20.52 1.80
C THR A 338 15.03 -20.17 3.22
N TYR A 339 16.31 -19.87 3.43
CA TYR A 339 16.83 -19.51 4.76
C TYR A 339 16.25 -18.19 5.27
N ASN A 340 16.07 -17.17 4.43
CA ASN A 340 15.44 -15.93 4.86
C ASN A 340 14.00 -16.15 5.36
N THR A 341 13.26 -17.10 4.78
CA THR A 341 11.91 -17.46 5.26
C THR A 341 11.95 -18.10 6.66
N LEU A 342 12.98 -18.92 6.92
CA LEU A 342 13.19 -19.56 8.23
C LEU A 342 13.63 -18.55 9.28
N ILE A 343 14.62 -17.72 8.93
CA ILE A 343 15.16 -16.66 9.79
C ILE A 343 14.07 -15.66 10.14
N ASP A 344 13.32 -15.14 9.15
CA ASP A 344 12.18 -14.24 9.38
C ASP A 344 11.17 -14.86 10.36
N SER A 345 10.88 -16.14 10.19
CA SER A 345 9.97 -16.84 11.07
C SER A 345 10.46 -16.94 12.51
N CYS A 346 11.74 -17.25 12.71
CA CYS A 346 12.37 -17.35 14.03
C CYS A 346 12.44 -15.97 14.69
N CYS A 347 12.85 -14.95 13.93
CA CYS A 347 12.87 -13.55 14.35
C CYS A 347 11.49 -13.06 14.84
N ASN A 348 10.42 -13.34 14.08
CA ASN A 348 9.06 -12.93 14.44
C ASN A 348 8.53 -13.66 15.69
N ARG A 349 9.10 -14.81 16.07
CA ARG A 349 8.78 -15.55 17.30
C ARG A 349 9.70 -15.21 18.49
N GLY A 350 10.73 -14.40 18.28
CA GLY A 350 11.74 -14.10 19.29
C GLY A 350 12.78 -15.22 19.51
N ASP A 351 12.77 -16.29 18.70
CA ASP A 351 13.74 -17.38 18.79
C ASP A 351 15.02 -17.01 18.00
N LEU A 352 15.80 -16.09 18.57
CA LEU A 352 17.02 -15.60 17.95
C LEU A 352 18.09 -16.69 17.80
N GLU A 353 18.16 -17.64 18.72
CA GLU A 353 19.14 -18.74 18.67
C GLU A 353 18.96 -19.57 17.40
N LYS A 354 17.73 -20.00 17.08
CA LYS A 354 17.45 -20.71 15.81
C LYS A 354 17.67 -19.81 14.60
N ALA A 355 17.38 -18.51 14.70
CA ALA A 355 17.60 -17.57 13.60
C ALA A 355 19.10 -17.50 13.22
N PHE A 356 19.99 -17.40 14.21
CA PHE A 356 21.43 -17.44 14.00
C PHE A 356 21.92 -18.80 13.53
N PHE A 357 21.38 -19.90 14.07
CA PHE A 357 21.67 -21.25 13.58
C PHE A 357 21.43 -21.40 12.07
N TYR A 358 20.27 -20.95 11.58
CA TYR A 358 19.94 -21.02 10.15
C TYR A 358 20.83 -20.11 9.30
N ARG A 359 21.25 -18.96 9.83
CA ARG A 359 22.22 -18.06 9.16
C ARG A 359 23.59 -18.73 9.06
N ASP A 360 24.03 -19.44 10.09
CA ASP A 360 25.32 -20.15 10.09
C ASP A 360 25.28 -21.40 9.19
N GLU A 361 24.16 -22.13 9.16
CA GLU A 361 23.95 -23.23 8.21
C GLU A 361 24.01 -22.71 6.77
N MET A 362 23.33 -21.60 6.48
CA MET A 362 23.35 -20.92 5.18
C MET A 362 24.79 -20.59 4.72
N VAL A 363 25.62 -20.04 5.61
CA VAL A 363 27.03 -19.75 5.34
C VAL A 363 27.84 -21.03 5.14
N LYS A 364 27.62 -22.05 5.97
CA LYS A 364 28.35 -23.34 5.92
C LYS A 364 28.19 -24.06 4.59
N ILE A 365 27.00 -23.98 3.97
CA ILE A 365 26.74 -24.57 2.65
C ILE A 365 27.11 -23.65 1.48
N GLY A 366 27.75 -22.51 1.75
CA GLY A 366 28.27 -21.59 0.74
C GLY A 366 27.28 -20.56 0.20
N ILE A 367 26.13 -20.36 0.85
CA ILE A 367 25.18 -19.31 0.47
C ILE A 367 25.53 -18.03 1.21
N VAL A 368 25.83 -16.97 0.47
CA VAL A 368 26.19 -15.67 1.05
C VAL A 368 24.93 -14.99 1.62
N PRO A 369 24.90 -14.61 2.91
CA PRO A 369 23.83 -13.80 3.49
C PRO A 369 23.62 -12.52 2.69
N SER A 370 22.35 -12.27 2.36
CA SER A 370 21.92 -11.10 1.60
C SER A 370 21.63 -9.91 2.51
N VAL A 371 21.49 -8.71 1.96
CA VAL A 371 21.01 -7.52 2.71
C VAL A 371 19.70 -7.82 3.45
N ALA A 372 18.79 -8.56 2.82
CA ALA A 372 17.54 -9.00 3.46
C ALA A 372 17.78 -9.90 4.68
N THR A 373 18.78 -10.79 4.64
CA THR A 373 19.16 -11.67 5.76
C THR A 373 19.61 -10.85 6.96
N TYR A 374 20.50 -9.88 6.74
CA TYR A 374 20.97 -8.98 7.80
C TYR A 374 19.83 -8.11 8.34
N ASN A 375 19.00 -7.54 7.48
CA ASN A 375 17.87 -6.70 7.89
C ASN A 375 16.91 -7.44 8.82
N LEU A 376 16.63 -8.74 8.56
CA LEU A 376 15.78 -9.57 9.42
C LEU A 376 16.38 -9.76 10.82
N LEU A 377 17.67 -10.11 10.90
CA LEU A 377 18.35 -10.36 12.17
C LEU A 377 18.55 -9.06 12.97
N ILE A 378 19.02 -7.99 12.32
CA ILE A 378 19.21 -6.68 12.95
C ILE A 378 17.89 -6.16 13.52
N HIS A 379 16.79 -6.25 12.75
CA HIS A 379 15.47 -5.84 13.23
C HIS A 379 15.04 -6.64 14.46
N ALA A 380 15.23 -7.95 14.46
CA ALA A 380 14.87 -8.81 15.57
C ALA A 380 15.71 -8.53 16.84
N LEU A 381 17.01 -8.30 16.69
CA LEU A 381 17.88 -7.90 17.81
C LEU A 381 17.44 -6.57 18.45
N PHE A 382 17.00 -5.60 17.65
CA PHE A 382 16.44 -4.36 18.19
C PHE A 382 15.14 -4.58 18.97
N LEU A 383 14.28 -5.51 18.53
CA LEU A 383 13.06 -5.84 19.25
C LEU A 383 13.35 -6.53 20.58
N ASP A 384 14.39 -7.36 20.64
CA ASP A 384 14.82 -8.08 21.85
C ASP A 384 15.73 -7.23 22.77
N GLY A 385 16.17 -6.04 22.32
CA GLY A 385 17.02 -5.14 23.10
C GLY A 385 18.52 -5.46 23.08
N ARG A 386 18.98 -6.40 22.23
CA ARG A 386 20.36 -6.88 22.15
C ARG A 386 21.24 -6.02 21.23
N MET A 387 21.48 -4.78 21.64
CA MET A 387 22.14 -3.76 20.81
C MET A 387 23.61 -4.07 20.47
N ALA A 388 24.33 -4.80 21.33
CA ALA A 388 25.73 -5.14 21.10
C ALA A 388 25.90 -6.08 19.89
N GLU A 389 25.06 -7.10 19.81
CA GLU A 389 25.07 -8.06 18.69
C GLU A 389 24.63 -7.43 17.37
N THR A 390 23.86 -6.33 17.42
CA THR A 390 23.57 -5.53 16.23
C THR A 390 24.85 -4.91 15.66
N ASP A 391 25.73 -4.37 16.51
CA ASP A 391 27.02 -3.82 16.07
C ASP A 391 27.91 -4.93 15.47
N ASP A 392 27.91 -6.13 16.07
CA ASP A 392 28.65 -7.29 15.54
C ASP A 392 28.14 -7.73 14.16
N LEU A 393 26.82 -7.75 13.94
CA LEU A 393 26.24 -8.05 12.63
C LEU A 393 26.56 -7.00 11.58
N LEU A 394 26.68 -5.72 11.94
CA LEU A 394 27.09 -4.66 11.01
C LEU A 394 28.57 -4.79 10.61
N ASN A 395 29.42 -5.20 11.55
CA ASN A 395 30.82 -5.51 11.26
C ASN A 395 30.92 -6.71 10.31
N ASP A 396 30.21 -7.81 10.59
CA ASP A 396 30.16 -8.98 9.70
C ASP A 396 29.59 -8.65 8.31
N MET A 397 28.56 -7.80 8.23
CA MET A 397 28.00 -7.30 6.97
C MET A 397 29.06 -6.53 6.16
N SER A 398 29.86 -5.71 6.83
CA SER A 398 30.95 -4.92 6.23
C SER A 398 32.11 -5.81 5.77
N GLU A 399 32.53 -6.77 6.60
CA GLU A 399 33.58 -7.75 6.27
C GLU A 399 33.23 -8.58 5.04
N LYS A 400 31.96 -8.99 4.91
CA LYS A 400 31.45 -9.72 3.74
C LYS A 400 31.12 -8.82 2.56
N ARG A 401 31.41 -7.52 2.64
CA ARG A 401 31.19 -6.51 1.59
C ARG A 401 29.72 -6.44 1.12
N VAL A 402 28.78 -6.72 2.02
CA VAL A 402 27.36 -6.55 1.76
C VAL A 402 27.00 -5.10 2.10
N LEU A 403 26.58 -4.32 1.10
CA LEU A 403 26.34 -2.90 1.29
C LEU A 403 24.94 -2.66 1.92
N PRO A 404 24.85 -1.89 3.02
CA PRO A 404 23.57 -1.42 3.55
C PRO A 404 22.76 -0.65 2.50
N ASP A 405 21.46 -0.95 2.43
CA ASP A 405 20.52 -0.22 1.59
C ASP A 405 19.65 0.74 2.43
N GLY A 406 18.73 1.45 1.78
CA GLY A 406 17.82 2.36 2.48
C GLY A 406 16.94 1.67 3.53
N ILE A 407 16.63 0.37 3.37
CA ILE A 407 15.86 -0.40 4.35
C ILE A 407 16.76 -0.68 5.57
N THR A 408 18.02 -1.06 5.37
CA THR A 408 18.99 -1.27 6.45
C THR A 408 19.13 -0.02 7.33
N TYR A 409 19.37 1.16 6.73
CA TYR A 409 19.48 2.40 7.50
C TYR A 409 18.19 2.76 8.23
N ASN A 410 17.02 2.53 7.63
CA ASN A 410 15.75 2.77 8.31
C ASN A 410 15.57 1.88 9.54
N ILE A 411 15.95 0.59 9.45
CA ILE A 411 15.92 -0.34 10.59
C ILE A 411 16.88 0.13 11.68
N LEU A 412 18.11 0.50 11.32
CA LEU A 412 19.13 0.99 12.27
C LEU A 412 18.69 2.27 12.98
N ILE A 413 18.27 3.28 12.23
CA ILE A 413 17.82 4.56 12.76
C ILE A 413 16.61 4.35 13.67
N ASN A 414 15.59 3.61 13.21
CA ASN A 414 14.42 3.32 14.03
C ASN A 414 14.78 2.56 15.31
N GLY A 415 15.62 1.53 15.20
CA GLY A 415 16.08 0.70 16.30
C GLY A 415 16.81 1.51 17.38
N TYR A 416 17.82 2.30 16.99
CA TYR A 416 18.53 3.16 17.93
C TYR A 416 17.66 4.29 18.49
N CYS A 417 16.73 4.84 17.71
CA CYS A 417 15.74 5.79 18.23
C CYS A 417 14.85 5.16 19.33
N ARG A 418 14.39 3.92 19.14
CA ARG A 418 13.62 3.18 20.15
C ARG A 418 14.44 2.87 21.39
N ALA A 419 15.72 2.53 21.21
CA ALA A 419 16.70 2.37 22.29
C ALA A 419 17.04 3.69 23.02
N GLY A 420 16.58 4.83 22.52
CA GLY A 420 16.91 6.16 23.06
C GLY A 420 18.31 6.65 22.68
N ASN A 421 19.07 5.94 21.86
CA ASN A 421 20.42 6.32 21.43
C ASN A 421 20.36 7.27 20.21
N ALA A 422 19.97 8.51 20.48
CA ALA A 422 19.88 9.55 19.45
C ALA A 422 21.20 9.76 18.70
N LYS A 423 22.35 9.69 19.39
CA LYS A 423 23.67 9.91 18.78
C LYS A 423 23.93 8.92 17.64
N LYS A 424 23.82 7.61 17.89
CA LYS A 424 23.99 6.60 16.84
C LYS A 424 22.95 6.74 15.73
N ALA A 425 21.69 7.05 16.07
CA ALA A 425 20.64 7.26 15.07
C ALA A 425 20.98 8.41 14.09
N PHE A 426 21.48 9.54 14.59
CA PHE A 426 21.93 10.65 13.73
C PHE A 426 23.19 10.32 12.94
N THR A 427 24.14 9.56 13.52
CA THR A 427 25.31 9.08 12.76
C THR A 427 24.90 8.23 11.55
N PHE A 428 23.95 7.32 11.71
CA PHE A 428 23.42 6.53 10.59
C PHE A 428 22.59 7.35 9.61
N TYR A 429 21.90 8.41 10.07
CA TYR A 429 21.21 9.36 9.19
C TYR A 429 22.22 10.13 8.31
N ASP A 430 23.30 10.64 8.88
CA ASP A 430 24.35 11.34 8.14
C ASP A 430 25.03 10.40 7.13
N GLU A 431 25.34 9.16 7.55
CA GLU A 431 25.92 8.16 6.66
C GLU A 431 24.98 7.80 5.49
N MET A 432 23.68 7.66 5.76
CA MET A 432 22.65 7.42 4.74
C MET A 432 22.67 8.53 3.68
N LEU A 433 22.75 9.80 4.11
CA LEU A 433 22.84 10.95 3.21
C LEU A 433 24.15 10.98 2.41
N CYS A 434 25.29 10.72 3.06
CA CYS A 434 26.61 10.66 2.40
C CYS A 434 26.68 9.59 1.29
N ARG A 435 25.92 8.50 1.43
CA ARG A 435 25.80 7.45 0.41
C ARG A 435 24.78 7.77 -0.70
N GLY A 436 24.15 8.95 -0.66
CA GLY A 436 23.15 9.37 -1.63
C GLY A 436 21.80 8.67 -1.48
N LEU A 437 21.57 7.96 -0.36
CA LEU A 437 20.29 7.34 -0.06
C LEU A 437 19.33 8.38 0.51
N GLN A 438 18.09 8.39 0.02
CA GLN A 438 17.10 9.39 0.43
C GLN A 438 16.32 8.93 1.68
N PRO A 439 16.35 9.69 2.78
CA PRO A 439 15.52 9.41 3.94
C PRO A 439 14.04 9.39 3.58
N THR A 440 13.30 8.52 4.26
CA THR A 440 11.85 8.38 4.09
C THR A 440 11.12 9.08 5.23
N ILE A 441 9.80 9.22 5.10
CA ILE A 441 8.95 9.76 6.18
C ILE A 441 9.12 8.97 7.49
N ILE A 442 9.31 7.64 7.41
CA ILE A 442 9.53 6.76 8.56
C ILE A 442 10.84 7.11 9.28
N THR A 443 11.90 7.42 8.51
CA THR A 443 13.21 7.83 9.02
C THR A 443 13.07 9.10 9.87
N TYR A 444 12.43 10.12 9.30
CA TYR A 444 12.23 11.41 9.95
C TYR A 444 11.33 11.31 11.18
N THR A 445 10.20 10.60 11.09
CA THR A 445 9.32 10.38 12.24
C THR A 445 10.05 9.68 13.39
N SER A 446 10.97 8.75 13.09
CA SER A 446 11.79 8.08 14.12
C SER A 446 12.76 9.05 14.80
N LEU A 447 13.40 9.94 14.03
CA LEU A 447 14.31 10.97 14.55
C LEU A 447 13.57 12.00 15.41
N ILE A 448 12.39 12.47 14.96
CA ILE A 448 11.53 13.38 15.72
C ILE A 448 11.15 12.76 17.08
N LYS A 449 10.72 11.48 17.09
CA LYS A 449 10.38 10.77 18.33
C LYS A 449 11.55 10.69 19.31
N VAL A 450 12.77 10.40 18.84
CA VAL A 450 13.93 10.34 19.75
C VAL A 450 14.36 11.72 20.25
N LEU A 451 14.22 12.76 19.43
CA LEU A 451 14.48 14.14 19.86
C LEU A 451 13.48 14.61 20.92
N GLY A 452 12.19 14.28 20.75
CA GLY A 452 11.16 14.53 21.75
C GLY A 452 11.49 13.90 23.10
N LYS A 453 11.91 12.62 23.11
CA LYS A 453 12.37 11.92 24.32
C LYS A 453 13.63 12.49 24.97
N ARG A 454 14.40 13.30 24.24
CA ARG A 454 15.65 13.92 24.70
C ARG A 454 15.50 15.42 24.99
N ASN A 455 14.26 15.92 25.01
CA ASN A 455 13.92 17.33 25.22
C ASN A 455 14.57 18.29 24.21
N ARG A 456 14.72 17.84 22.95
CA ARG A 456 15.36 18.59 21.85
C ARG A 456 14.35 18.97 20.76
N MET A 457 13.18 19.48 21.13
CA MET A 457 12.09 19.77 20.17
C MET A 457 12.42 20.87 19.16
N LYS A 458 13.33 21.80 19.47
CA LYS A 458 13.78 22.81 18.50
C LYS A 458 14.40 22.15 17.26
N GLU A 459 15.26 21.15 17.46
CA GLU A 459 15.86 20.40 16.36
C GLU A 459 14.83 19.54 15.62
N ALA A 460 13.79 19.07 16.32
CA ALA A 460 12.70 18.35 15.67
C ALA A 460 11.89 19.27 14.74
N ASP A 461 11.61 20.50 15.17
CA ASP A 461 10.96 21.50 14.32
C ASP A 461 11.85 21.89 13.13
N ASP A 462 13.16 22.06 13.33
CA ASP A 462 14.12 22.34 12.24
C ASP A 462 14.14 21.21 11.19
N LEU A 463 14.07 19.94 11.63
CA LEU A 463 13.96 18.79 10.74
C LEU A 463 12.67 18.84 9.92
N VAL A 464 11.53 19.26 10.49
CA VAL A 464 10.26 19.39 9.74
C VAL A 464 10.38 20.44 8.65
N VAL A 465 11.05 21.56 8.93
CA VAL A 465 11.33 22.59 7.92
C VAL A 465 12.19 22.03 6.79
N GLU A 466 13.20 21.21 7.10
CA GLU A 466 14.01 20.52 6.08
C GLU A 466 13.18 19.54 5.23
N ILE A 467 12.31 18.74 5.85
CA ILE A 467 11.43 17.76 5.20
C ILE A 467 10.51 18.46 4.18
N LEU A 468 9.89 19.58 4.56
CA LEU A 468 9.04 20.37 3.69
C LEU A 468 9.82 21.00 2.53
N ARG A 469 11.05 21.48 2.77
CA ARG A 469 11.93 22.00 1.70
C ARG A 469 12.31 20.92 0.68
N LYS A 470 12.42 19.66 1.11
CA LYS A 470 12.65 18.50 0.23
C LYS A 470 11.39 18.03 -0.51
N GLY A 471 10.23 18.67 -0.30
CA GLY A 471 8.96 18.29 -0.92
C GLY A 471 8.35 17.02 -0.34
N ILE A 472 8.79 16.60 0.85
CA ILE A 472 8.18 15.50 1.60
C ILE A 472 7.09 16.10 2.48
N PHE A 473 5.87 15.59 2.40
CA PHE A 473 4.75 16.08 3.19
C PHE A 473 4.57 15.22 4.45
N PRO A 474 4.50 15.82 5.65
CA PRO A 474 4.21 15.10 6.89
C PRO A 474 2.88 14.35 6.82
N ASP A 475 2.85 13.15 7.39
CA ASP A 475 1.66 12.33 7.55
C ASP A 475 1.10 12.42 8.97
N LEU A 476 -0.05 11.81 9.20
CA LEU A 476 -0.71 11.74 10.51
C LEU A 476 0.25 11.25 11.62
N ILE A 477 1.10 10.27 11.31
CA ILE A 477 2.01 9.67 12.29
C ILE A 477 3.10 10.67 12.69
N MET A 478 3.66 11.43 11.73
CA MET A 478 4.64 12.47 12.00
C MET A 478 4.04 13.62 12.82
N PHE A 479 2.84 14.08 12.46
CA PHE A 479 2.14 15.12 13.24
C PHE A 479 1.87 14.67 14.68
N ASN A 480 1.35 13.46 14.87
CA ASN A 480 1.13 12.91 16.21
C ASN A 480 2.45 12.80 17.00
N ALA A 481 3.57 12.45 16.35
CA ALA A 481 4.89 12.42 17.00
C ALA A 481 5.39 13.80 17.43
N LEU A 482 5.13 14.85 16.64
CA LEU A 482 5.49 16.22 16.99
C LEU A 482 4.63 16.76 18.13
N ILE A 483 3.32 16.50 18.08
CA ILE A 483 2.36 16.88 19.12
C ILE A 483 2.74 16.21 20.44
N ASP A 484 2.96 14.88 20.44
CA ASP A 484 3.42 14.12 21.59
C ASP A 484 4.75 14.68 22.13
N GLY A 485 5.72 14.90 21.24
CA GLY A 485 7.01 15.48 21.59
C GLY A 485 6.91 16.85 22.26
N HIS A 486 6.09 17.76 21.73
CA HIS A 486 5.90 19.10 22.32
C HIS A 486 5.10 19.03 23.62
N CYS A 487 4.06 18.21 23.72
CA CYS A 487 3.29 17.99 24.94
C CYS A 487 4.16 17.39 26.06
N ALA A 488 5.04 16.45 25.75
CA ALA A 488 5.97 15.86 26.71
C ALA A 488 7.08 16.82 27.19
N ASN A 489 7.33 17.89 26.42
CA ASN A 489 8.34 18.92 26.69
C ASN A 489 7.75 20.25 27.17
N ASP A 490 6.55 20.22 27.75
CA ASP A 490 5.84 21.39 28.28
C ASP A 490 5.55 22.50 27.25
N ASN A 491 5.60 22.20 25.95
CA ASN A 491 5.35 23.14 24.85
C ASN A 491 3.94 22.95 24.25
N VAL A 492 2.92 22.83 25.09
CA VAL A 492 1.52 22.54 24.66
C VAL A 492 0.99 23.57 23.66
N GLU A 493 1.36 24.85 23.77
CA GLU A 493 0.95 25.89 22.80
C GLU A 493 1.42 25.58 21.38
N ARG A 494 2.69 25.17 21.23
CA ARG A 494 3.23 24.76 19.92
C ARG A 494 2.53 23.50 19.40
N ALA A 495 2.11 22.58 20.27
CA ALA A 495 1.34 21.41 19.87
C ALA A 495 -0.02 21.78 19.24
N PHE A 496 -0.66 22.87 19.68
CA PHE A 496 -1.88 23.42 19.06
C PHE A 496 -1.64 24.10 17.72
N ASP A 497 -0.53 24.82 17.59
CA ASP A 497 -0.12 25.37 16.30
C ASP A 497 0.07 24.24 15.27
N ILE A 498 0.64 23.12 15.71
CA ILE A 498 0.85 21.93 14.87
C ILE A 498 -0.48 21.27 14.50
N LEU A 499 -1.46 21.18 15.41
CA LEU A 499 -2.83 20.76 15.06
C LEU A 499 -3.45 21.68 14.00
N SER A 500 -3.21 22.98 14.10
CA SER A 500 -3.69 23.95 13.10
C SER A 500 -3.00 23.80 11.75
N GLU A 501 -1.67 23.57 11.74
CA GLU A 501 -0.88 23.26 10.54
C GLU A 501 -1.36 21.98 9.86
N MET A 502 -1.62 20.94 10.65
CA MET A 502 -2.15 19.65 10.18
C MET A 502 -3.48 19.82 9.43
N ASN A 503 -4.42 20.60 9.99
CA ASN A 503 -5.68 20.93 9.33
C ASN A 503 -5.47 21.73 8.03
N LYS A 504 -4.55 22.71 8.02
CA LYS A 504 -4.22 23.49 6.81
C LYS A 504 -3.65 22.63 5.68
N MET A 505 -2.95 21.54 6.02
CA MET A 505 -2.42 20.57 5.07
C MET A 505 -3.43 19.48 4.66
N ASN A 506 -4.70 19.59 5.07
CA ASN A 506 -5.76 18.61 4.84
C ASN A 506 -5.44 17.21 5.40
N VAL A 507 -4.62 17.13 6.45
CA VAL A 507 -4.42 15.88 7.21
C VAL A 507 -5.44 15.88 8.36
N GLN A 508 -6.30 14.86 8.40
CA GLN A 508 -7.38 14.81 9.39
C GLN A 508 -6.86 14.29 10.74
N PRO A 509 -7.09 14.99 11.86
CA PRO A 509 -6.75 14.49 13.19
C PRO A 509 -7.55 13.24 13.54
N ASP A 510 -6.94 12.36 14.33
CA ASP A 510 -7.55 11.13 14.84
C ASP A 510 -7.70 11.16 16.36
N GLU A 511 -8.22 10.07 16.92
CA GLU A 511 -8.37 9.88 18.36
C GLU A 511 -7.01 10.00 19.10
N VAL A 512 -5.94 9.48 18.50
CA VAL A 512 -4.59 9.60 19.05
C VAL A 512 -4.14 11.06 19.13
N THR A 513 -4.42 11.88 18.10
CA THR A 513 -4.10 13.32 18.11
C THR A 513 -4.72 14.04 19.31
N TYR A 514 -6.03 13.86 19.52
CA TYR A 514 -6.76 14.52 20.60
C TYR A 514 -6.36 13.99 21.98
N ASN A 515 -6.25 12.67 22.13
CA ASN A 515 -5.82 12.04 23.38
C ASN A 515 -4.43 12.53 23.83
N THR A 516 -3.51 12.74 22.87
CA THR A 516 -2.17 13.27 23.15
C THR A 516 -2.22 14.72 23.66
N LEU A 517 -3.01 15.58 23.01
CA LEU A 517 -3.19 16.98 23.44
C LEU A 517 -3.88 17.08 24.81
N MET A 518 -4.93 16.30 25.04
CA MET A 518 -5.62 16.19 26.31
C MET A 518 -4.65 15.78 27.41
N GLN A 519 -3.82 14.76 27.16
CA GLN A 519 -2.80 14.31 28.12
C GLN A 519 -1.79 15.41 28.44
N GLY A 520 -1.37 16.20 27.44
CA GLY A 520 -0.50 17.36 27.62
C GLY A 520 -1.11 18.42 28.54
N TYR A 521 -2.40 18.74 28.38
CA TYR A 521 -3.11 19.67 29.26
C TYR A 521 -3.33 19.14 30.68
N CYS A 522 -3.74 17.88 30.81
CA CYS A 522 -3.88 17.23 32.11
C CYS A 522 -2.57 17.22 32.90
N LYS A 523 -1.41 17.04 32.23
CA LYS A 523 -0.09 17.14 32.86
C LYS A 523 0.21 18.54 33.42
N LYS A 524 -0.30 19.59 32.77
CA LYS A 524 -0.19 20.98 33.25
C LYS A 524 -1.26 21.39 34.28
N GLY A 525 -2.15 20.47 34.68
CA GLY A 525 -3.27 20.76 35.58
C GLY A 525 -4.45 21.51 34.93
N LYS A 526 -4.37 21.74 33.61
CA LYS A 526 -5.36 22.44 32.77
C LYS A 526 -6.44 21.48 32.27
N VAL A 527 -7.15 20.85 33.20
CA VAL A 527 -8.07 19.75 32.87
C VAL A 527 -9.32 20.24 32.16
N GLU A 528 -9.75 21.48 32.41
CA GLU A 528 -10.87 22.13 31.74
C GLU A 528 -10.60 22.30 30.24
N GLU A 529 -9.40 22.72 29.84
CA GLU A 529 -9.01 22.79 28.42
C GLU A 529 -8.94 21.39 27.77
N ALA A 530 -8.62 20.34 28.54
CA ALA A 530 -8.69 18.96 28.05
C ALA A 530 -10.13 18.50 27.82
N CYS A 531 -11.09 18.90 28.66
CA CYS A 531 -12.52 18.63 28.43
C CYS A 531 -13.05 19.33 27.18
N MET A 532 -12.62 20.57 26.91
CA MET A 532 -12.98 21.26 25.67
C MET A 532 -12.51 20.51 24.42
N LEU A 533 -11.35 19.85 24.47
CA LEU A 533 -10.86 19.02 23.38
C LEU A 533 -11.73 17.78 23.14
N LEU A 534 -12.26 17.18 24.21
CA LEU A 534 -13.19 16.04 24.12
C LEU A 534 -14.50 16.45 23.41
N GLU A 535 -15.02 17.64 23.73
CA GLU A 535 -16.19 18.22 23.06
C GLU A 535 -15.91 18.52 21.59
N GLU A 536 -14.75 19.10 21.28
CA GLU A 536 -14.33 19.39 19.91
C GLU A 536 -14.20 18.10 19.08
N MET A 537 -13.58 17.06 19.66
CA MET A 537 -13.44 15.73 19.05
C MET A 537 -14.81 15.15 18.66
N ASN A 538 -15.78 15.20 19.58
CA ASN A 538 -17.17 14.80 19.33
C ASN A 538 -17.83 15.64 18.23
N GLY A 539 -17.66 16.97 18.27
CA GLY A 539 -18.21 17.90 17.28
C GLY A 539 -17.70 17.66 15.86
N ARG A 540 -16.47 17.14 15.72
CA ARG A 540 -15.88 16.74 14.45
C ARG A 540 -16.26 15.32 13.99
N GLY A 541 -17.08 14.61 14.78
CA GLY A 541 -17.49 13.23 14.50
C GLY A 541 -16.43 12.18 14.79
N ILE A 542 -15.37 12.54 15.52
CA ILE A 542 -14.36 11.61 16.01
C ILE A 542 -14.88 11.10 17.36
N LYS A 543 -15.06 9.79 17.51
CA LYS A 543 -15.66 9.22 18.73
C LYS A 543 -14.60 9.03 19.81
N PRO A 544 -14.78 9.62 21.01
CA PRO A 544 -13.95 9.34 22.16
C PRO A 544 -13.87 7.85 22.46
N ASP A 545 -12.72 7.43 22.94
CA ASP A 545 -12.43 6.05 23.29
C ASP A 545 -12.12 5.91 24.79
N HIS A 546 -11.81 4.70 25.23
CA HIS A 546 -11.41 4.43 26.61
C HIS A 546 -10.19 5.26 27.08
N ILE A 547 -9.25 5.60 26.19
CA ILE A 547 -8.08 6.41 26.52
C ILE A 547 -8.48 7.87 26.75
N SER A 548 -9.42 8.41 25.97
CA SER A 548 -9.94 9.78 26.15
C SER A 548 -10.48 10.00 27.56
N TYR A 549 -11.37 9.12 28.02
CA TYR A 549 -11.97 9.21 29.36
C TYR A 549 -10.95 8.98 30.47
N ASN A 550 -10.11 7.94 30.34
CA ASN A 550 -9.06 7.66 31.33
C ASN A 550 -8.06 8.81 31.48
N THR A 551 -7.77 9.54 30.40
CA THR A 551 -6.88 10.71 30.43
C THR A 551 -7.47 11.82 31.29
N LEU A 552 -8.76 12.11 31.15
CA LEU A 552 -9.46 13.12 31.95
C LEU A 552 -9.62 12.68 33.40
N ILE A 553 -10.04 11.43 33.65
CA ILE A 553 -10.14 10.86 35.01
C ILE A 553 -8.79 10.98 35.72
N SER A 554 -7.70 10.58 35.07
CA SER A 554 -6.36 10.72 35.64
C SER A 554 -5.96 12.19 35.84
N GLY A 555 -6.36 13.09 34.95
CA GLY A 555 -6.17 14.54 35.10
C GLY A 555 -6.85 15.09 36.36
N TYR A 556 -8.15 14.85 36.52
CA TYR A 556 -8.93 15.29 37.68
C TYR A 556 -8.43 14.65 38.98
N SER A 557 -8.17 13.34 38.99
CA SER A 557 -7.64 12.65 40.17
C SER A 557 -6.26 13.15 40.60
N ARG A 558 -5.39 13.58 39.67
CA ARG A 558 -4.10 14.19 40.01
C ARG A 558 -4.24 15.57 40.62
N ARG A 559 -5.23 16.35 40.18
CA ARG A 559 -5.55 17.68 40.72
C ARG A 559 -6.28 17.60 42.07
N GLY A 560 -6.90 16.47 42.37
CA GLY A 560 -7.66 16.22 43.61
C GLY A 560 -9.17 16.48 43.48
N ASP A 561 -9.64 16.83 42.28
CA ASP A 561 -11.04 17.12 41.97
C ASP A 561 -11.83 15.82 41.73
N MET A 562 -12.03 15.04 42.82
CA MET A 562 -12.58 13.69 42.73
C MET A 562 -14.04 13.64 42.27
N ASP A 563 -14.85 14.66 42.58
CA ASP A 563 -16.25 14.72 42.14
C ASP A 563 -16.36 14.73 40.61
N GLU A 564 -15.52 15.54 39.96
CA GLU A 564 -15.42 15.58 38.50
C GLU A 564 -14.81 14.30 37.93
N ALA A 565 -13.82 13.70 38.61
CA ALA A 565 -13.26 12.42 38.19
C ALA A 565 -14.31 11.30 38.17
N PHE A 566 -15.21 11.26 39.15
CA PHE A 566 -16.33 10.33 39.19
C PHE A 566 -17.40 10.66 38.14
N ARG A 567 -17.70 11.94 37.91
CA ARG A 567 -18.60 12.36 36.83
C ARG A 567 -18.13 11.86 35.46
N VAL A 568 -16.83 12.02 35.16
CA VAL A 568 -16.24 11.53 33.91
C VAL A 568 -16.26 9.99 33.84
N ARG A 569 -16.11 9.28 34.95
CA ARG A 569 -16.29 7.81 35.02
C ARG A 569 -17.73 7.40 34.68
N ASP A 570 -18.71 8.13 35.19
CA ASP A 570 -20.12 7.83 34.93
C ASP A 570 -20.50 8.15 33.47
N ASP A 571 -19.91 9.19 32.88
CA ASP A 571 -20.00 9.48 31.43
C ASP A 571 -19.36 8.35 30.60
N MET A 572 -18.21 7.81 31.03
CA MET A 572 -17.53 6.67 30.39
C MET A 572 -18.43 5.43 30.38
N LEU A 573 -19.09 5.13 31.51
CA LEU A 573 -20.07 4.03 31.62
C LEU A 573 -21.28 4.25 30.70
N SER A 574 -21.81 5.48 30.67
CA SER A 574 -22.95 5.86 29.82
C SER A 574 -22.63 5.77 28.33
N ALA A 575 -21.38 6.02 27.95
CA ALA A 575 -20.87 5.82 26.59
C ALA A 575 -20.63 4.33 26.22
N GLY A 576 -20.81 3.41 27.18
CA GLY A 576 -20.68 1.96 26.98
C GLY A 576 -19.26 1.41 27.22
N PHE A 577 -18.39 2.17 27.89
CA PHE A 577 -17.05 1.73 28.25
C PHE A 577 -17.00 1.31 29.73
N ASN A 578 -16.47 0.13 30.01
CA ASN A 578 -16.26 -0.33 31.39
C ASN A 578 -14.93 0.18 31.94
N PRO A 579 -14.87 0.60 33.22
CA PRO A 579 -13.64 0.96 33.90
C PRO A 579 -12.54 -0.11 33.73
N THR A 580 -11.33 0.36 33.53
CA THR A 580 -10.11 -0.46 33.34
C THR A 580 -9.22 -0.38 34.57
N LEU A 581 -8.17 -1.21 34.62
CA LEU A 581 -7.11 -1.11 35.64
C LEU A 581 -6.60 0.33 35.80
N LEU A 582 -6.36 1.04 34.69
CA LEU A 582 -5.91 2.44 34.70
C LEU A 582 -6.94 3.39 35.33
N THR A 583 -8.23 3.14 35.09
CA THR A 583 -9.34 3.94 35.63
C THR A 583 -9.39 3.82 37.15
N TYR A 584 -9.39 2.59 37.67
CA TYR A 584 -9.41 2.35 39.12
C TYR A 584 -8.14 2.87 39.79
N ASN A 585 -6.95 2.62 39.21
CA ASN A 585 -5.69 3.12 39.76
C ASN A 585 -5.67 4.65 39.86
N ALA A 586 -6.16 5.36 38.83
CA ALA A 586 -6.26 6.81 38.86
C ALA A 586 -7.18 7.31 39.99
N LEU A 587 -8.38 6.73 40.12
CA LEU A 587 -9.36 7.14 41.13
C LEU A 587 -8.90 6.81 42.55
N ILE A 588 -8.39 5.58 42.78
CA ILE A 588 -7.83 5.15 44.07
C ILE A 588 -6.68 6.07 44.47
N GLN A 589 -5.75 6.37 43.55
CA GLN A 589 -4.65 7.29 43.82
C GLN A 589 -5.14 8.70 44.17
N GLY A 590 -6.17 9.20 43.49
CA GLY A 590 -6.78 10.50 43.80
C GLY A 590 -7.45 10.55 45.17
N LEU A 591 -8.23 9.53 45.54
CA LEU A 591 -8.86 9.42 46.87
C LEU A 591 -7.82 9.30 47.99
N CYS A 592 -6.78 8.50 47.76
CA CYS A 592 -5.65 8.35 48.66
C CYS A 592 -4.98 9.70 48.96
N LYS A 593 -4.78 10.54 47.95
CA LYS A 593 -4.25 11.90 48.11
C LYS A 593 -5.17 12.82 48.91
N LYS A 594 -6.50 12.64 48.79
CA LYS A 594 -7.52 13.38 49.54
C LYS A 594 -7.78 12.80 50.93
N GLN A 595 -7.07 11.73 51.32
CA GLN A 595 -7.24 10.99 52.58
C GLN A 595 -8.64 10.36 52.75
N GLU A 596 -9.33 10.09 51.65
CA GLU A 596 -10.66 9.44 51.64
C GLU A 596 -10.50 7.91 51.55
N GLY A 597 -9.83 7.32 52.53
CA GLY A 597 -9.42 5.90 52.51
C GLY A 597 -10.57 4.89 52.42
N LEU A 598 -11.73 5.20 52.99
CA LEU A 598 -12.91 4.32 52.94
C LEU A 598 -13.43 4.14 51.50
N LEU A 599 -13.54 5.25 50.75
CA LEU A 599 -13.96 5.22 49.35
C LEU A 599 -12.91 4.52 48.46
N ALA A 600 -11.62 4.66 48.80
CA ALA A 600 -10.55 3.95 48.10
C ALA A 600 -10.64 2.43 48.32
N GLU A 601 -10.98 1.97 49.54
CA GLU A 601 -11.22 0.56 49.84
C GLU A 601 -12.45 0.01 49.11
N GLU A 602 -13.54 0.79 49.03
CA GLU A 602 -14.73 0.43 48.28
C GLU A 602 -14.44 0.25 46.78
N LEU A 603 -13.69 1.18 46.17
CA LEU A 603 -13.25 1.06 44.78
C LEU A 603 -12.34 -0.16 44.54
N LEU A 604 -11.48 -0.51 45.50
CA LEU A 604 -10.65 -1.71 45.40
C LEU A 604 -11.51 -2.99 45.40
N LYS A 605 -12.55 -3.05 46.25
CA LYS A 605 -13.50 -4.17 46.27
C LYS A 605 -14.30 -4.25 44.98
N GLU A 606 -14.74 -3.12 44.43
CA GLU A 606 -15.43 -3.03 43.14
C GLU A 606 -14.54 -3.51 41.98
N MET A 607 -13.28 -3.09 41.97
CA MET A 607 -12.28 -3.51 40.97
C MET A 607 -12.13 -5.04 40.94
N VAL A 608 -12.01 -5.66 42.12
CA VAL A 608 -11.87 -7.13 42.25
C VAL A 608 -13.17 -7.84 41.88
N SER A 609 -14.34 -7.33 42.26
CA SER A 609 -15.63 -7.95 41.92
C SER A 609 -15.92 -7.91 40.42
N ASN A 610 -15.40 -6.89 39.72
CA ASN A 610 -15.43 -6.78 38.26
C ASN A 610 -14.35 -7.63 37.54
N GLY A 611 -13.59 -8.44 38.28
CA GLY A 611 -12.60 -9.38 37.71
C GLY A 611 -11.28 -8.72 37.29
N ILE A 612 -11.00 -7.50 37.75
CA ILE A 612 -9.75 -6.79 37.46
C ILE A 612 -8.79 -7.04 38.62
N THR A 613 -7.63 -7.60 38.33
CA THR A 613 -6.58 -7.86 39.34
C THR A 613 -5.80 -6.58 39.64
N PRO A 614 -5.73 -6.14 40.92
CA PRO A 614 -4.86 -5.04 41.32
C PRO A 614 -3.40 -5.30 40.97
N ASP A 615 -2.68 -4.25 40.58
CA ASP A 615 -1.25 -4.31 40.26
C ASP A 615 -0.40 -3.65 41.35
N ASP A 616 0.92 -3.71 41.20
CA ASP A 616 1.87 -3.12 42.13
C ASP A 616 1.58 -1.63 42.35
N SER A 617 1.12 -0.91 41.32
CA SER A 617 0.81 0.53 41.42
C SER A 617 -0.44 0.80 42.26
N THR A 618 -1.45 -0.08 42.19
CA THR A 618 -2.64 -0.01 43.05
C THR A 618 -2.25 -0.12 44.53
N TYR A 619 -1.43 -1.12 44.88
CA TYR A 619 -1.03 -1.36 46.26
C TYR A 619 -0.08 -0.27 46.78
N LEU A 620 0.87 0.20 45.97
CA LEU A 620 1.76 1.30 46.33
C LEU A 620 1.00 2.57 46.68
N ALA A 621 -0.01 2.94 45.89
CA ALA A 621 -0.83 4.13 46.15
C ALA A 621 -1.57 4.06 47.51
N LEU A 622 -2.08 2.88 47.88
CA LEU A 622 -2.76 2.65 49.16
C LEU A 622 -1.79 2.70 50.35
N ILE A 623 -0.59 2.11 50.20
CA ILE A 623 0.44 2.12 51.25
C ILE A 623 0.95 3.55 51.50
N GLU A 624 1.23 4.32 50.44
CA GLU A 624 1.63 5.73 50.54
C GLU A 624 0.57 6.59 51.24
N ALA A 625 -0.71 6.28 51.05
CA ALA A 625 -1.81 6.98 51.72
C ALA A 625 -1.79 6.72 53.23
N ILE A 626 -1.63 5.46 53.64
CA ILE A 626 -1.65 5.04 55.06
C ILE A 626 -0.44 5.63 55.81
N GLY A 627 0.76 5.59 55.22
CA GLY A 627 1.96 6.15 55.86
C GLY A 627 1.89 7.67 56.08
N ASN A 628 1.15 8.41 55.23
CA ASN A 628 0.91 9.84 55.43
C ASN A 628 -0.10 10.14 56.55
N VAL A 629 -1.07 9.24 56.80
CA VAL A 629 -2.05 9.38 57.88
C VAL A 629 -1.38 9.25 59.25
N ASP A 630 -0.48 8.29 59.43
CA ASP A 630 0.26 8.10 60.69
C ASP A 630 1.16 9.30 61.04
N SER A 631 1.82 9.89 60.03
CA SER A 631 2.67 11.09 60.20
C SER A 631 1.89 12.35 60.63
N PHE A 632 0.58 12.42 60.33
CA PHE A 632 -0.28 13.53 60.72
C PHE A 632 -0.87 13.34 62.13
N LEU A 633 -1.14 12.09 62.53
CA LEU A 633 -1.54 11.74 63.89
C LEU A 633 -0.41 12.04 64.88
N GLU A 634 0.85 11.72 64.55
CA GLU A 634 2.02 12.08 65.37
C GLU A 634 2.24 13.61 65.49
N ARG A 635 1.88 14.39 64.45
CA ARG A 635 1.93 15.87 64.48
C ARG A 635 0.83 16.50 65.33
N LYS A 636 -0.33 15.83 65.47
CA LYS A 636 -1.40 16.27 66.38
C LYS A 636 -1.06 15.96 67.85
N ASP A 637 -0.39 14.86 68.12
CA ASP A 637 0.03 14.50 69.49
C ASP A 637 1.21 15.33 70.01
N THR A 638 2.00 15.93 69.12
CA THR A 638 3.06 16.89 69.52
C THR A 638 2.57 18.33 69.69
N SER A 639 1.38 18.67 69.20
CA SER A 639 0.77 20.00 69.36
C SER A 639 -0.26 20.10 70.50
N SER A 640 -0.57 18.99 71.17
CA SER A 640 -1.38 18.93 72.40
C SER A 640 -0.55 18.96 73.70
N GLY A 641 0.78 19.04 73.60
CA GLY A 641 1.73 19.00 74.72
C GLY A 641 2.30 20.35 75.20
N ILE A 642 1.64 21.49 74.93
CA ILE A 642 2.00 22.78 75.54
C ILE A 642 0.72 23.44 76.08
N LEU A 643 0.30 23.08 77.29
CA LEU A 643 -0.51 23.94 78.14
C LEU A 643 -0.12 23.70 79.61
N SER A 644 -0.10 24.81 80.36
CA SER A 644 0.05 24.98 81.81
C SER A 644 1.41 24.76 82.45
#